data_AF-A0A1I2Y2G6-F1
#
_entry.id   AF-A0A1I2Y2G6-F1
#
_cell.length_a   1.000
_cell.length_b   1.000
_cell.length_c   1.000
_cell.angle_alpha   90.00
_cell.angle_beta   90.00
_cell.angle_gamma   90.00
#
_symmetry.space_group_name_H-M   'P 1'
#
loop_
_entity.id
_entity.type
_entity.pdbx_description
1 polymer ?
#
loop_
_entity_poly.entity_id
_entity_poly.type
_entity_poly.pdbx_seq_one_letter_code
_entity_poly.pdbx_strand_id
1 'polypeptide(L)'
;MKNKILIWAGGVLAFFALLFILLFAFRSKLLSYTVDRVITKVENRYPVDMHINKAEFVDWNSVVLSDISLVPHNRDTLFTTDSVYATVGFRSLLKGRIVFKRLEVSNGYLTAVKRGDETNFDFLLKKDEKTPEQPKDSTAAGRNYGQLLNRLIETAFDNVPDQVDFKNLNASYASTSRNIDIRMPYLLIDKGNIESDVYIKTDSLVNSMHVKGTIDPRDYNISASLYATDTAGIRLPYVKERFDATVAFDTLHLSLTDKKYRNDNLTVRGNAMVNNLVVNQPKIASEDVHVAEGEVDYVVTIGPNLYVVDSLTEVRVNKAKAKVYAAYQNRPSRIIDLKVKSDEIQGTDFFASLPTGLFENLEGIQAEGWLQYDLNFHVDLDSLGQVVFDSDLDASEDFKIVKWGNTNIEKINGSFTHTMYEYGKPIRTFTVGPANPFYAPLHTISPYLRNAILTAEDAGFYSHNGFHEEAFRQAIIKNLKEGDFARGGSTISMQLVKNVFLTRQKTVARKVEEAIIVWLIENLDLVSKNRMFEVYLNIIEWGPDVYGAKDASRFYFGKQPSELNLAEAIFLTSIIPSPKRYRASFDSAGNLRSWKSGYYRLIGGIMLRRGLISQEEYENLYPNVHLYGRARDLIVTEPDTSVVEEEEMNQFELESIDMLNF
;
A
#
# COMPACT_ATOMS: atom_id res chain seq x y z
N MET A 1 -63.06 29.23 45.66
CA MET A 1 -62.02 28.41 44.98
C MET A 1 -60.62 29.03 45.01
N LYS A 2 -60.44 30.34 44.79
CA LYS A 2 -59.10 30.99 44.75
C LYS A 2 -58.21 30.78 46.00
N ASN A 3 -58.74 30.87 47.23
CA ASN A 3 -57.93 30.64 48.44
C ASN A 3 -57.47 29.19 48.63
N LYS A 4 -58.26 28.19 48.19
CA LYS A 4 -57.84 26.79 48.27
C LYS A 4 -56.70 26.47 47.30
N ILE A 5 -56.71 27.08 46.11
CA ILE A 5 -55.65 26.93 45.11
C ILE A 5 -54.37 27.64 45.57
N LEU A 6 -54.47 28.82 46.19
CA LEU A 6 -53.32 29.53 46.77
C LEU A 6 -52.67 28.78 47.93
N ILE A 7 -53.46 28.16 48.81
CA ILE A 7 -52.95 27.33 49.92
C ILE A 7 -52.34 26.03 49.38
N TRP A 8 -52.92 25.42 48.34
CA TRP A 8 -52.35 24.25 47.68
C TRP A 8 -51.04 24.58 46.95
N ALA A 9 -51.00 25.69 46.20
CA ALA A 9 -49.81 26.17 45.52
C ALA A 9 -48.70 26.57 46.52
N GLY A 10 -49.07 27.24 47.62
CA GLY A 10 -48.15 27.56 48.71
C GLY A 10 -47.64 26.31 49.45
N GLY A 11 -48.49 25.32 49.66
CA GLY A 11 -48.11 24.02 50.24
C GLY A 11 -47.19 23.21 49.32
N VAL A 12 -47.42 23.23 48.02
CA VAL A 12 -46.55 22.60 47.01
C VAL A 12 -45.20 23.31 46.93
N LEU A 13 -45.18 24.65 46.91
CA LEU A 13 -43.94 25.43 46.95
C LEU A 13 -43.16 25.21 48.25
N ALA A 14 -43.84 25.16 49.40
CA ALA A 14 -43.23 24.86 50.68
C ALA A 14 -42.69 23.42 50.73
N PHE A 15 -43.39 22.46 50.13
CA PHE A 15 -42.92 21.08 50.00
C PHE A 15 -41.68 20.98 49.11
N PHE A 16 -41.66 21.65 47.95
CA PHE A 16 -40.47 21.69 47.08
C PHE A 16 -39.31 22.46 47.72
N ALA A 17 -39.58 23.53 48.47
CA ALA A 17 -38.57 24.25 49.23
C ALA A 17 -38.00 23.39 50.37
N LEU A 18 -38.84 22.65 51.10
CA LEU A 18 -38.42 21.71 52.13
C LEU A 18 -37.65 20.53 51.55
N LEU A 19 -38.09 19.99 50.42
CA LEU A 19 -37.38 18.95 49.67
C LEU A 19 -36.03 19.48 49.18
N PHE A 20 -35.96 20.73 48.73
CA PHE A 20 -34.72 21.39 48.32
C PHE A 20 -33.76 21.61 49.49
N ILE A 21 -34.26 22.06 50.65
CA ILE A 21 -33.49 22.20 51.88
C ILE A 21 -32.97 20.83 52.36
N LEU A 22 -33.81 19.79 52.32
CA LEU A 22 -33.42 18.42 52.67
C LEU A 22 -32.37 17.89 51.68
N LEU A 23 -32.58 18.05 50.37
CA LEU A 23 -31.58 17.66 49.36
C LEU A 23 -30.26 18.40 49.58
N PHE A 24 -30.29 19.69 49.92
CA PHE A 24 -29.10 20.45 50.23
C PHE A 24 -28.41 20.00 51.52
N ALA A 25 -29.18 19.72 52.58
CA ALA A 25 -28.65 19.24 53.86
C ALA A 25 -28.06 17.82 53.77
N PHE A 26 -28.64 16.96 52.91
CA PHE A 26 -28.19 15.59 52.71
C PHE A 26 -27.26 15.40 51.51
N ARG A 27 -26.94 16.45 50.74
CA ARG A 27 -26.15 16.35 49.49
C ARG A 27 -24.81 15.66 49.68
N SER A 28 -24.09 15.92 50.76
CA SER A 28 -22.79 15.29 51.02
C SER A 28 -22.91 13.79 51.28
N LYS A 29 -23.96 13.35 51.99
CA LYS A 29 -24.26 11.93 52.18
C LYS A 29 -24.70 11.26 50.88
N LEU A 30 -25.51 11.96 50.07
CA LEU A 30 -25.94 11.48 48.76
C LEU A 30 -24.76 11.35 47.79
N LEU A 31 -23.81 12.28 47.83
CA LEU A 31 -22.59 12.23 47.03
C LEU A 31 -21.73 11.04 47.41
N SER A 32 -21.45 10.86 48.71
CA SER A 32 -20.71 9.69 49.21
C SER A 32 -21.37 8.39 48.74
N TYR A 33 -22.69 8.24 48.95
CA TYR A 33 -23.44 7.07 48.49
C TYR A 33 -23.33 6.85 46.97
N THR A 34 -23.35 7.94 46.19
CA THR A 34 -23.24 7.86 44.73
C THR A 34 -21.83 7.45 44.30
N VAL A 35 -20.80 8.00 44.94
CA VAL A 35 -19.39 7.64 44.70
C VAL A 35 -19.15 6.17 45.04
N ASP A 36 -19.58 5.71 46.21
CA ASP A 36 -19.47 4.31 46.64
C ASP A 36 -20.16 3.37 45.65
N ARG A 37 -21.33 3.77 45.15
CA ARG A 37 -22.07 3.01 44.13
C ARG A 37 -21.35 2.97 42.79
N VAL A 38 -20.67 4.05 42.39
CA VAL A 38 -19.86 4.09 41.16
C VAL A 38 -18.63 3.19 41.30
N ILE A 39 -17.89 3.30 42.41
CA ILE A 39 -16.74 2.44 42.74
C ILE A 39 -17.19 0.97 42.68
N THR A 40 -18.21 0.61 43.45
CA THR A 40 -18.77 -0.76 43.47
C THR A 40 -19.20 -1.24 42.07
N LYS A 41 -19.73 -0.36 41.23
CA LYS A 41 -20.13 -0.72 39.86
C LYS A 41 -18.92 -1.02 38.97
N VAL A 42 -17.84 -0.25 39.11
CA VAL A 42 -16.59 -0.45 38.37
C VAL A 42 -15.91 -1.74 38.82
N GLU A 43 -15.75 -1.93 40.13
CA GLU A 43 -15.08 -3.10 40.73
C GLU A 43 -15.87 -4.41 40.53
N ASN A 44 -17.20 -4.35 40.44
CA ASN A 44 -18.01 -5.52 40.07
C ASN A 44 -17.89 -5.90 38.59
N ARG A 45 -17.54 -4.94 37.73
CA ARG A 45 -17.43 -5.16 36.29
C ARG A 45 -16.02 -5.53 35.87
N TYR A 46 -15.02 -5.00 36.54
CA TYR A 46 -13.61 -5.15 36.20
C TYR A 46 -12.81 -5.56 37.45
N PRO A 47 -11.80 -6.43 37.31
CA PRO A 47 -10.93 -6.86 38.41
C PRO A 47 -9.92 -5.75 38.77
N VAL A 48 -10.44 -4.65 39.31
CA VAL A 48 -9.72 -3.43 39.65
C VAL A 48 -10.16 -2.93 41.01
N ASP A 49 -9.30 -2.21 41.69
CA ASP A 49 -9.60 -1.39 42.86
C ASP A 49 -9.65 0.08 42.41
N MET A 50 -10.77 0.74 42.69
CA MET A 50 -10.96 2.16 42.37
C MET A 50 -10.96 2.98 43.65
N HIS A 51 -10.00 3.88 43.79
CA HIS A 51 -9.91 4.78 44.93
C HIS A 51 -10.24 6.21 44.52
N ILE A 52 -11.02 6.89 45.36
CA ILE A 52 -11.30 8.32 45.31
C ILE A 52 -11.12 8.85 46.74
N ASN A 53 -10.11 9.67 46.98
CA ASN A 53 -9.78 10.15 48.32
C ASN A 53 -10.83 11.13 48.87
N LYS A 54 -11.25 12.10 48.05
CA LYS A 54 -12.20 13.13 48.44
C LYS A 54 -13.22 13.37 47.33
N ALA A 55 -14.49 13.54 47.71
CA ALA A 55 -15.56 13.94 46.81
C ALA A 55 -16.40 15.04 47.45
N GLU A 56 -16.52 16.20 46.81
CA GLU A 56 -17.29 17.32 47.35
C GLU A 56 -18.07 18.07 46.28
N PHE A 57 -19.21 18.65 46.69
CA PHE A 57 -19.96 19.58 45.86
C PHE A 57 -19.31 20.96 45.93
N VAL A 58 -18.93 21.52 44.78
CA VAL A 58 -18.48 22.91 44.68
C VAL A 58 -19.68 23.85 44.64
N ASP A 59 -20.77 23.43 44.00
CA ASP A 59 -22.01 24.19 43.88
C ASP A 59 -23.26 23.27 43.97
N TRP A 60 -24.35 23.62 43.29
CA TRP A 60 -25.61 22.85 43.29
C TRP A 60 -25.58 21.59 42.41
N ASN A 61 -24.75 21.53 41.38
CA ASN A 61 -24.72 20.44 40.40
C ASN A 61 -23.32 20.07 39.89
N SER A 62 -22.28 20.63 40.49
CA SER A 62 -20.89 20.37 40.17
C SER A 62 -20.18 19.69 41.34
N VAL A 63 -19.43 18.65 40.99
CA VAL A 63 -18.68 17.81 41.92
C VAL A 63 -17.21 17.89 41.57
N VAL A 64 -16.36 17.95 42.59
CA VAL A 64 -14.92 17.70 42.48
C VAL A 64 -14.60 16.39 43.17
N LEU A 65 -13.89 15.54 42.46
CA LEU A 65 -13.28 14.31 42.96
C LEU A 65 -11.76 14.54 43.01
N SER A 66 -11.10 14.25 44.12
CA SER A 66 -9.66 14.43 44.31
C SER A 66 -8.96 13.10 44.52
N ASP A 67 -7.72 13.02 44.01
CA ASP A 67 -6.81 11.87 44.10
C ASP A 67 -7.49 10.56 43.70
N ILE A 68 -7.86 10.46 42.41
CA ILE A 68 -8.46 9.25 41.86
C ILE A 68 -7.35 8.31 41.41
N SER A 69 -7.47 7.03 41.72
CA SER A 69 -6.61 5.99 41.16
C SER A 69 -7.39 4.73 40.78
N LEU A 70 -6.99 4.11 39.67
CA LEU A 70 -7.52 2.83 39.21
C LEU A 70 -6.36 1.82 39.17
N VAL A 71 -6.43 0.80 40.02
CA VAL A 71 -5.38 -0.21 40.19
C VAL A 71 -5.93 -1.58 39.83
N PRO A 72 -5.50 -2.22 38.73
CA PRO A 72 -5.90 -3.58 38.43
C PRO A 72 -5.32 -4.57 39.45
N HIS A 73 -6.07 -5.61 39.80
CA HIS A 73 -5.66 -6.57 40.82
C HIS A 73 -4.31 -7.23 40.48
N ASN A 74 -3.37 -7.18 41.42
CA ASN A 74 -2.00 -7.72 41.28
C ASN A 74 -1.19 -7.13 40.11
N ARG A 75 -1.51 -5.92 39.65
CA ARG A 75 -0.84 -5.25 38.53
C ARG A 75 -0.50 -3.81 38.87
N ASP A 76 0.34 -3.18 38.03
CA ASP A 76 0.72 -1.77 38.16
C ASP A 76 -0.51 -0.86 37.98
N THR A 77 -0.55 0.26 38.71
CA THR A 77 -1.59 1.28 38.60
C THR A 77 -1.79 1.72 37.15
N LEU A 78 -3.03 1.61 36.66
CA LEU A 78 -3.35 1.94 35.27
C LEU A 78 -3.64 3.43 35.10
N PHE A 79 -4.33 4.05 36.06
CA PHE A 79 -4.74 5.45 35.94
C PHE A 79 -4.65 6.19 37.27
N THR A 80 -4.17 7.44 37.25
CA THR A 80 -4.25 8.37 38.37
C THR A 80 -4.63 9.78 37.90
N THR A 81 -5.24 10.58 38.77
CA THR A 81 -5.42 12.03 38.56
C THR A 81 -5.62 12.77 39.88
N ASP A 82 -5.06 13.98 39.96
CA ASP A 82 -5.16 14.84 41.15
C ASP A 82 -6.58 15.34 41.38
N SER A 83 -7.28 15.74 40.31
CA SER A 83 -8.66 16.18 40.43
C SER A 83 -9.47 16.04 39.15
N VAL A 84 -10.76 15.72 39.33
CA VAL A 84 -11.78 15.72 38.30
C VAL A 84 -12.93 16.62 38.74
N TYR A 85 -13.14 17.70 38.01
CA TYR A 85 -14.31 18.57 38.15
C TYR A 85 -15.36 18.15 37.11
N ALA A 86 -16.59 17.90 37.55
CA ALA A 86 -17.67 17.50 36.65
C ALA A 86 -18.97 18.21 37.01
N THR A 87 -19.59 18.87 36.02
CA THR A 87 -20.94 19.43 36.16
C THR A 87 -21.95 18.50 35.50
N VAL A 88 -22.95 18.05 36.26
CA VAL A 88 -24.03 17.19 35.75
C VAL A 88 -25.20 18.07 35.28
N GLY A 89 -25.73 17.78 34.09
CA GLY A 89 -26.92 18.47 33.59
C GLY A 89 -28.19 18.04 34.33
N PHE A 90 -29.03 18.97 34.79
CA PHE A 90 -30.29 18.63 35.48
C PHE A 90 -31.24 17.73 34.66
N ARG A 91 -31.17 17.79 33.32
CA ARG A 91 -31.94 16.92 32.41
C ARG A 91 -31.38 15.49 32.29
N SER A 92 -30.10 15.26 32.59
CA SER A 92 -29.45 13.94 32.49
C SER A 92 -29.85 13.02 33.66
N LEU A 93 -30.07 13.62 34.85
CA LEU A 93 -30.60 12.93 36.03
C LEU A 93 -32.01 12.33 35.80
N LEU A 94 -32.80 12.90 34.89
CA LEU A 94 -34.16 12.44 34.57
C LEU A 94 -34.22 11.34 33.49
N LYS A 95 -33.19 11.20 32.64
CA LYS A 95 -33.14 10.23 31.52
C LYS A 95 -32.34 8.95 31.82
N GLY A 96 -31.77 8.82 33.02
CA GLY A 96 -31.03 7.63 33.45
C GLY A 96 -29.64 7.45 32.80
N ARG A 97 -29.12 8.46 32.10
CA ARG A 97 -27.76 8.49 31.53
C ARG A 97 -27.05 9.76 31.99
N ILE A 98 -25.82 9.65 32.51
CA ILE A 98 -25.05 10.79 32.99
C ILE A 98 -24.32 11.42 31.80
N VAL A 99 -24.70 12.65 31.44
CA VAL A 99 -23.97 13.48 30.46
C VAL A 99 -23.41 14.66 31.23
N PHE A 100 -22.11 14.89 31.09
CA PHE A 100 -21.41 15.99 31.74
C PHE A 100 -21.50 17.24 30.87
N LYS A 101 -21.89 18.37 31.47
CA LYS A 101 -21.90 19.67 30.78
C LYS A 101 -20.48 20.23 30.70
N ARG A 102 -19.72 20.06 31.78
CA ARG A 102 -18.32 20.49 31.89
C ARG A 102 -17.54 19.37 32.56
N LEU A 103 -16.37 19.08 32.00
CA LEU A 103 -15.43 18.11 32.55
C LEU A 103 -14.04 18.74 32.57
N GLU A 104 -13.44 18.84 33.75
CA GLU A 104 -12.05 19.23 33.90
C GLU A 104 -11.28 18.13 34.59
N VAL A 105 -10.06 17.87 34.11
CA VAL A 105 -9.18 16.85 34.68
C VAL A 105 -7.80 17.47 34.82
N SER A 106 -7.22 17.42 36.01
CA SER A 106 -5.88 17.94 36.27
C SER A 106 -4.90 16.80 36.56
N ASN A 107 -3.75 16.85 35.90
CA ASN A 107 -2.63 15.92 36.08
C ASN A 107 -3.06 14.46 35.97
N GLY A 108 -3.70 14.11 34.84
CA GLY A 108 -4.12 12.73 34.56
C GLY A 108 -2.95 11.92 34.01
N TYR A 109 -2.71 10.73 34.56
CA TYR A 109 -1.69 9.80 34.10
C TYR A 109 -2.32 8.45 33.79
N LEU A 110 -2.22 8.01 32.53
CA LEU A 110 -2.60 6.67 32.09
C LEU A 110 -1.32 5.86 31.83
N THR A 111 -1.04 4.84 32.63
CA THR A 111 0.21 4.06 32.55
C THR A 111 -0.12 2.64 32.12
N ALA A 112 0.10 2.32 30.85
CA ALA A 112 -0.05 0.98 30.31
C ALA A 112 1.30 0.24 30.36
N VAL A 113 1.34 -0.93 30.99
CA VAL A 113 2.58 -1.72 31.15
C VAL A 113 2.35 -3.13 30.64
N LYS A 114 3.33 -3.65 29.87
CA LYS A 114 3.41 -5.06 29.46
C LYS A 114 4.69 -5.69 30.01
N ARG A 115 4.55 -6.73 30.84
CA ARG A 115 5.65 -7.55 31.38
C ARG A 115 5.47 -8.99 30.95
N GLY A 116 6.27 -9.47 30.00
CA GLY A 116 6.04 -10.78 29.38
C GLY A 116 4.68 -10.84 28.68
N ASP A 117 3.85 -11.80 29.04
CA ASP A 117 2.48 -11.96 28.52
C ASP A 117 1.43 -11.19 29.34
N GLU A 118 1.83 -10.60 30.46
CA GLU A 118 0.95 -9.88 31.36
C GLU A 118 0.87 -8.39 30.99
N THR A 119 -0.34 -7.84 31.00
CA THR A 119 -0.55 -6.38 30.87
C THR A 119 -1.45 -5.87 31.98
N ASN A 120 -1.30 -4.62 32.39
CA ASN A 120 -2.21 -4.02 33.37
C ASN A 120 -3.51 -3.47 32.74
N PHE A 121 -3.84 -3.83 31.50
CA PHE A 121 -5.03 -3.33 30.79
C PHE A 121 -5.79 -4.40 29.99
N ASP A 122 -5.39 -5.68 30.04
CA ASP A 122 -6.05 -6.77 29.30
C ASP A 122 -7.52 -6.95 29.69
N PHE A 123 -7.87 -6.65 30.94
CA PHE A 123 -9.23 -6.72 31.45
C PHE A 123 -10.22 -5.80 30.69
N LEU A 124 -9.74 -4.73 30.04
CA LEU A 124 -10.58 -3.85 29.22
C LEU A 124 -11.01 -4.50 27.90
N LEU A 125 -10.32 -5.56 27.47
CA LEU A 125 -10.52 -6.24 26.19
C LEU A 125 -11.31 -7.55 26.33
N LYS A 126 -11.42 -8.11 27.54
CA LYS A 126 -12.17 -9.35 27.80
C LYS A 126 -13.68 -9.07 27.85
N LYS A 127 -14.44 -9.89 27.11
CA LYS A 127 -15.90 -9.78 26.97
C LYS A 127 -16.59 -10.32 28.24
N ASP A 128 -17.64 -9.65 28.71
CA ASP A 128 -18.50 -10.12 29.81
C ASP A 128 -18.99 -11.56 29.55
N GLU A 129 -18.57 -12.54 30.37
CA GLU A 129 -19.00 -13.95 30.32
C GLU A 129 -20.52 -14.14 30.52
N LYS A 130 -21.24 -13.09 30.93
CA LYS A 130 -22.70 -13.12 31.20
C LYS A 130 -23.58 -12.78 29.98
N THR A 131 -23.00 -12.60 28.80
CA THR A 131 -23.81 -12.53 27.57
C THR A 131 -24.00 -13.97 27.07
N PRO A 132 -25.24 -14.46 26.82
CA PRO A 132 -25.42 -15.82 26.31
C PRO A 132 -24.57 -15.97 25.04
N GLU A 133 -23.68 -16.96 25.03
CA GLU A 133 -23.04 -17.40 23.79
C GLU A 133 -24.18 -17.79 22.86
N GLN A 134 -24.48 -16.94 21.87
CA GLN A 134 -25.16 -17.42 20.68
C GLN A 134 -24.31 -18.57 20.11
N PRO A 135 -24.94 -19.67 19.66
CA PRO A 135 -24.23 -20.87 19.26
C PRO A 135 -23.12 -20.48 18.28
N LYS A 136 -21.89 -20.83 18.65
CA LYS A 136 -20.72 -20.77 17.78
C LYS A 136 -21.01 -21.68 16.60
N ASP A 137 -21.53 -21.08 15.53
CA ASP A 137 -21.57 -21.72 14.23
C ASP A 137 -20.11 -21.85 13.77
N SER A 138 -19.58 -23.06 13.88
CA SER A 138 -18.16 -23.41 13.78
C SER A 138 -17.62 -23.36 12.35
N THR A 139 -18.16 -22.48 11.50
CA THR A 139 -17.70 -22.28 10.11
C THR A 139 -17.51 -20.81 9.70
N ALA A 140 -17.63 -19.83 10.61
CA ALA A 140 -17.49 -18.40 10.27
C ALA A 140 -16.77 -17.56 11.36
N ALA A 141 -15.50 -17.86 11.66
CA ALA A 141 -14.70 -17.05 12.58
C ALA A 141 -14.11 -15.80 11.89
N GLY A 142 -14.97 -14.83 11.55
CA GLY A 142 -14.54 -13.49 11.09
C GLY A 142 -14.82 -12.42 12.15
N ARG A 143 -13.87 -11.53 12.45
CA ARG A 143 -14.12 -10.35 13.29
C ARG A 143 -14.87 -9.30 12.45
N ASN A 144 -16.06 -8.86 12.89
CA ASN A 144 -16.78 -7.76 12.23
C ASN A 144 -16.17 -6.41 12.65
N TYR A 145 -15.22 -5.92 11.85
CA TYR A 145 -14.55 -4.64 12.10
C TYR A 145 -15.50 -3.44 11.97
N GLY A 146 -16.54 -3.52 11.12
CA GLY A 146 -17.56 -2.49 10.98
C GLY A 146 -18.34 -2.25 12.27
N GLN A 147 -18.79 -3.33 12.92
CA GLN A 147 -19.46 -3.24 14.22
C GLN A 147 -18.53 -2.72 15.32
N LEU A 148 -17.27 -3.15 15.34
CA LEU A 148 -16.28 -2.68 16.31
C LEU A 148 -16.05 -1.17 16.16
N LEU A 149 -15.76 -0.71 14.94
CA LEU A 149 -15.52 0.69 14.64
C LEU A 149 -16.77 1.55 14.93
N ASN A 150 -17.96 1.04 14.61
CA ASN A 150 -19.22 1.72 14.91
C ASN A 150 -19.36 1.99 16.42
N ARG A 151 -19.08 0.99 17.25
CA ARG A 151 -19.14 1.14 18.72
C ARG A 151 -18.09 2.13 19.23
N LEU A 152 -16.89 2.13 18.65
CA LEU A 152 -15.85 3.09 19.03
C LEU A 152 -16.28 4.52 18.70
N ILE A 153 -16.83 4.75 17.50
CA ILE A 153 -17.35 6.07 17.09
C ILE A 153 -18.52 6.48 17.99
N GLU A 154 -19.50 5.61 18.22
CA GLU A 154 -20.64 5.91 19.12
C GLU A 154 -20.16 6.22 20.54
N THR A 155 -19.23 5.43 21.08
CA THR A 155 -18.69 5.67 22.42
C THR A 155 -17.93 6.98 22.49
N ALA A 156 -17.15 7.31 21.45
CA ALA A 156 -16.40 8.56 21.39
C ALA A 156 -17.35 9.77 21.36
N PHE A 157 -18.34 9.78 20.47
CA PHE A 157 -19.23 10.93 20.25
C PHE A 157 -20.32 11.08 21.32
N ASP A 158 -20.93 9.99 21.78
CA ASP A 158 -22.06 10.04 22.74
C ASP A 158 -21.63 10.57 24.13
N ASN A 159 -20.33 10.54 24.42
CA ASN A 159 -19.78 10.89 25.73
C ASN A 159 -18.95 12.18 25.76
N VAL A 160 -18.90 12.95 24.66
CA VAL A 160 -18.16 14.22 24.63
C VAL A 160 -18.93 15.29 25.43
N PRO A 161 -18.35 15.87 26.49
CA PRO A 161 -18.95 16.98 27.22
C PRO A 161 -19.04 18.26 26.37
N ASP A 162 -19.98 19.16 26.69
CA ASP A 162 -20.07 20.47 25.99
C ASP A 162 -18.79 21.31 26.18
N GLN A 163 -18.14 21.15 27.34
CA GLN A 163 -16.88 21.79 27.71
C GLN A 163 -15.90 20.79 28.32
N VAL A 164 -14.67 20.75 27.78
CA VAL A 164 -13.56 19.96 28.30
C VAL A 164 -12.37 20.88 28.56
N ASP A 165 -11.78 20.79 29.75
CA ASP A 165 -10.52 21.45 30.10
C ASP A 165 -9.62 20.44 30.82
N PHE A 166 -8.80 19.75 30.05
CA PHE A 166 -7.80 18.85 30.61
C PHE A 166 -6.46 19.55 30.73
N LYS A 167 -5.82 19.43 31.88
CA LYS A 167 -4.51 20.02 32.19
C LYS A 167 -3.53 18.90 32.49
N ASN A 168 -2.43 18.85 31.76
CA ASN A 168 -1.37 17.84 31.88
C ASN A 168 -1.90 16.40 31.82
N LEU A 169 -2.47 16.02 30.70
CA LEU A 169 -2.74 14.61 30.44
C LEU A 169 -1.50 13.92 29.91
N ASN A 170 -1.13 12.82 30.55
CA ASN A 170 -0.01 12.00 30.15
C ASN A 170 -0.51 10.57 29.97
N ALA A 171 -0.07 9.93 28.90
CA ALA A 171 -0.24 8.50 28.71
C ALA A 171 1.12 7.89 28.42
N SER A 172 1.46 6.81 29.09
CA SER A 172 2.68 6.06 28.82
C SER A 172 2.35 4.61 28.51
N TYR A 173 3.13 4.03 27.60
CA TYR A 173 3.16 2.61 27.35
C TYR A 173 4.59 2.11 27.54
N ALA A 174 4.79 1.14 28.43
CA ALA A 174 6.10 0.55 28.69
C ALA A 174 6.05 -0.97 28.49
N SER A 175 7.05 -1.50 27.80
CA SER A 175 7.27 -2.93 27.59
C SER A 175 8.77 -3.24 27.54
N THR A 176 9.15 -4.52 27.50
CA THR A 176 10.57 -4.92 27.43
C THR A 176 11.30 -4.41 26.18
N SER A 177 10.58 -4.13 25.09
CA SER A 177 11.15 -3.74 23.81
C SER A 177 10.76 -2.34 23.36
N ARG A 178 9.87 -1.66 24.10
CA ARG A 178 9.30 -0.39 23.63
C ARG A 178 8.80 0.49 24.76
N ASN A 179 9.12 1.78 24.68
CA ASN A 179 8.50 2.83 25.47
C ASN A 179 7.86 3.89 24.57
N ILE A 180 6.68 4.34 24.97
CA ILE A 180 5.95 5.44 24.33
C ILE A 180 5.45 6.35 25.44
N ASP A 181 5.85 7.63 25.41
CA ASP A 181 5.34 8.66 26.28
C ASP A 181 4.55 9.68 25.44
N ILE A 182 3.28 9.85 25.76
CA ILE A 182 2.40 10.85 25.17
C ILE A 182 2.13 11.89 26.25
N ARG A 183 2.42 13.15 25.97
CA ARG A 183 2.12 14.29 26.84
C ARG A 183 1.24 15.28 26.11
N MET A 184 0.19 15.70 26.78
CA MET A 184 -0.80 16.64 26.31
C MET A 184 -0.97 17.69 27.40
N PRO A 185 -0.20 18.80 27.36
CA PRO A 185 -0.21 19.81 28.42
C PRO A 185 -1.59 20.42 28.62
N TYR A 186 -2.38 20.50 27.56
CA TYR A 186 -3.80 20.83 27.64
C TYR A 186 -4.60 20.14 26.54
N LEU A 187 -5.89 19.93 26.82
CA LEU A 187 -6.93 19.70 25.81
C LEU A 187 -8.12 20.58 26.17
N LEU A 188 -8.44 21.49 25.26
CA LEU A 188 -9.59 22.37 25.38
C LEU A 188 -10.63 21.95 24.35
N ILE A 189 -11.85 21.72 24.83
CA ILE A 189 -13.04 21.67 24.00
C ILE A 189 -14.00 22.73 24.52
N ASP A 190 -14.26 23.79 23.74
CA ASP A 190 -15.26 24.81 24.08
C ASP A 190 -16.14 25.12 22.88
N LYS A 191 -17.46 24.95 23.06
CA LYS A 191 -18.47 25.11 22.01
C LYS A 191 -18.13 24.30 20.76
N GLY A 192 -17.62 23.09 20.97
CA GLY A 192 -17.21 22.18 19.90
C GLY A 192 -15.84 22.46 19.30
N ASN A 193 -15.16 23.57 19.59
CA ASN A 193 -13.80 23.81 19.10
C ASN A 193 -12.79 23.01 19.91
N ILE A 194 -11.90 22.29 19.24
CA ILE A 194 -10.83 21.47 19.83
C ILE A 194 -9.51 22.23 19.66
N GLU A 195 -8.74 22.35 20.74
CA GLU A 195 -7.37 22.85 20.70
C GLU A 195 -6.48 22.09 21.70
N SER A 196 -5.31 21.65 21.25
CA SER A 196 -4.37 20.88 22.08
C SER A 196 -2.96 20.90 21.49
N ASP A 197 -1.95 20.76 22.34
CA ASP A 197 -0.61 20.38 21.94
C ASP A 197 -0.32 18.94 22.37
N VAL A 198 0.27 18.15 21.49
CA VAL A 198 0.60 16.74 21.73
C VAL A 198 2.07 16.51 21.46
N TYR A 199 2.74 15.91 22.45
CA TYR A 199 4.13 15.51 22.39
C TYR A 199 4.19 13.99 22.52
N ILE A 200 4.73 13.32 21.51
CA ILE A 200 4.88 11.87 21.51
C ILE A 200 6.37 11.57 21.45
N LYS A 201 6.89 10.89 22.47
CA LYS A 201 8.26 10.40 22.52
C LYS A 201 8.24 8.88 22.47
N THR A 202 8.97 8.31 21.54
CA THR A 202 9.28 6.87 21.48
C THR A 202 10.77 6.66 21.74
N ASP A 203 11.23 5.41 21.72
CA ASP A 203 12.65 5.09 21.86
C ASP A 203 13.53 5.69 20.74
N SER A 204 12.96 5.97 19.57
CA SER A 204 13.68 6.38 18.36
C SER A 204 13.36 7.79 17.87
N LEU A 205 12.27 8.40 18.35
CA LEU A 205 11.74 9.63 17.76
C LEU A 205 10.98 10.47 18.79
N VAL A 206 11.01 11.79 18.58
CA VAL A 206 10.09 12.73 19.24
C VAL A 206 9.27 13.41 18.15
N ASN A 207 7.95 13.41 18.31
CA ASN A 207 7.02 14.24 17.55
C ASN A 207 6.42 15.29 18.47
N SER A 208 6.29 16.51 17.97
CA SER A 208 5.48 17.54 18.59
C SER A 208 4.52 18.08 17.54
N MET A 209 3.24 18.15 17.90
CA MET A 209 2.19 18.59 17.00
C MET A 209 1.18 19.46 17.73
N HIS A 210 0.70 20.47 17.02
CA HIS A 210 -0.43 21.27 17.42
C HIS A 210 -1.70 20.72 16.77
N VAL A 211 -2.78 20.63 17.53
CA VAL A 211 -4.07 20.07 17.10
C VAL A 211 -5.13 21.15 17.17
N LYS A 212 -5.80 21.41 16.06
CA LYS A 212 -7.01 22.25 16.00
C LYS A 212 -8.15 21.49 15.34
N GLY A 213 -9.37 21.72 15.78
CA GLY A 213 -10.51 21.05 15.17
C GLY A 213 -11.85 21.52 15.65
N THR A 214 -12.88 20.85 15.20
CA THR A 214 -14.26 21.02 15.63
C THR A 214 -14.92 19.66 15.81
N ILE A 215 -15.84 19.55 16.77
CA ILE A 215 -16.67 18.37 17.00
C ILE A 215 -18.12 18.80 17.24
N ASP A 216 -19.03 18.16 16.51
CA ASP A 216 -20.46 18.16 16.78
C ASP A 216 -20.93 16.73 17.09
N PRO A 217 -21.13 16.40 18.38
CA PRO A 217 -21.62 15.10 18.81
C PRO A 217 -22.98 14.68 18.22
N ARG A 218 -23.84 15.63 17.84
CA ARG A 218 -25.23 15.32 17.43
C ARG A 218 -25.31 14.68 16.07
N ASP A 219 -24.43 15.10 15.17
CA ASP A 219 -24.42 14.68 13.77
C ASP A 219 -23.23 13.75 13.44
N TYR A 220 -22.50 13.27 14.46
CA TYR A 220 -21.27 12.50 14.30
C TYR A 220 -20.21 13.21 13.44
N ASN A 221 -20.17 14.54 13.53
CA ASN A 221 -19.24 15.36 12.77
C ASN A 221 -18.00 15.69 13.60
N ILE A 222 -16.81 15.39 13.09
CA ILE A 222 -15.54 15.84 13.66
C ILE A 222 -14.62 16.24 12.52
N SER A 223 -13.83 17.27 12.75
CA SER A 223 -12.76 17.70 11.88
C SER A 223 -11.56 18.08 12.74
N ALA A 224 -10.37 17.60 12.41
CA ALA A 224 -9.15 17.88 13.14
C ALA A 224 -7.98 18.02 12.17
N SER A 225 -7.16 19.03 12.40
CA SER A 225 -5.90 19.28 11.73
C SER A 225 -4.75 19.12 12.71
N LEU A 226 -3.76 18.33 12.33
CA LEU A 226 -2.49 18.17 13.00
C LEU A 226 -1.46 19.03 12.27
N TYR A 227 -0.69 19.84 13.00
CA TYR A 227 0.37 20.69 12.46
C TYR A 227 1.68 20.32 13.15
N ALA A 228 2.71 20.00 12.36
CA ALA A 228 4.07 19.86 12.88
C ALA A 228 4.52 21.17 13.54
N THR A 229 5.22 21.08 14.66
CA THR A 229 5.78 22.27 15.34
C THR A 229 7.26 22.50 15.00
N ASP A 230 7.88 21.58 14.27
CA ASP A 230 9.26 21.65 13.80
C ASP A 230 9.34 21.43 12.27
N THR A 231 10.54 21.60 11.71
CA THR A 231 10.82 21.40 10.28
C THR A 231 11.00 19.93 9.91
N ALA A 232 10.96 19.02 10.88
CA ALA A 232 11.17 17.59 10.68
C ALA A 232 9.87 16.85 10.31
N GLY A 233 8.72 17.52 10.47
CA GLY A 233 7.40 17.00 10.19
C GLY A 233 6.93 16.00 11.25
N ILE A 234 5.64 15.67 11.21
CA ILE A 234 5.05 14.58 12.01
C ILE A 234 5.42 13.27 11.34
N ARG A 235 6.12 12.38 12.05
CA ARG A 235 6.52 11.06 11.54
C ARG A 235 5.73 9.95 12.19
N LEU A 236 5.47 8.86 11.47
CA LEU A 236 4.71 7.73 11.98
C LEU A 236 5.63 6.53 12.31
N PRO A 237 6.17 6.42 13.53
CA PRO A 237 7.14 5.37 13.87
C PRO A 237 6.56 3.96 13.74
N TYR A 238 5.27 3.79 14.06
CA TYR A 238 4.59 2.50 13.94
C TYR A 238 4.56 1.96 12.50
N VAL A 239 4.55 2.85 11.50
CA VAL A 239 4.55 2.45 10.08
C VAL A 239 5.89 1.84 9.71
N LYS A 240 7.00 2.40 10.22
CA LYS A 240 8.35 1.85 9.98
C LYS A 240 8.53 0.49 10.62
N GLU A 241 8.08 0.32 11.85
CA GLU A 241 8.21 -0.95 12.56
C GLU A 241 7.35 -2.07 11.96
N ARG A 242 6.15 -1.74 11.46
CA ARG A 242 5.19 -2.74 10.98
C ARG A 242 5.33 -3.06 9.50
N PHE A 243 5.70 -2.07 8.69
CA PHE A 243 5.68 -2.16 7.22
C PHE A 243 7.03 -1.85 6.58
N ASP A 244 8.07 -1.63 7.39
CA ASP A 244 9.39 -1.17 6.95
C ASP A 244 9.35 0.14 6.13
N ALA A 245 8.30 0.94 6.31
CA ALA A 245 8.05 2.16 5.56
C ALA A 245 8.16 3.40 6.46
N THR A 246 8.88 4.44 6.05
CA THR A 246 8.83 5.72 6.76
C THR A 246 7.78 6.62 6.15
N VAL A 247 6.97 7.24 7.00
CA VAL A 247 5.96 8.23 6.59
C VAL A 247 6.12 9.47 7.43
N ALA A 248 6.20 10.62 6.78
CA ALA A 248 6.27 11.95 7.40
C ALA A 248 5.36 12.95 6.68
N PHE A 249 4.86 13.97 7.38
CA PHE A 249 4.09 15.06 6.78
C PHE A 249 4.12 16.31 7.65
N ASP A 250 3.90 17.48 7.06
CA ASP A 250 3.87 18.74 7.82
C ASP A 250 2.50 18.99 8.45
N THR A 251 1.43 18.71 7.69
CA THR A 251 0.06 18.86 8.18
C THR A 251 -0.82 17.71 7.73
N LEU A 252 -1.72 17.26 8.59
CA LEU A 252 -2.75 16.27 8.28
C LEU A 252 -4.10 16.76 8.79
N HIS A 253 -5.03 16.99 7.86
CA HIS A 253 -6.44 17.22 8.13
C HIS A 253 -7.21 15.92 8.00
N LEU A 254 -8.10 15.64 8.95
CA LEU A 254 -9.01 14.51 8.93
C LEU A 254 -10.40 14.99 9.36
N SER A 255 -11.42 14.57 8.65
CA SER A 255 -12.81 14.79 9.04
C SER A 255 -13.64 13.54 8.87
N LEU A 256 -14.67 13.39 9.70
CA LEU A 256 -15.78 12.46 9.56
C LEU A 256 -17.04 13.34 9.56
N THR A 257 -17.83 13.27 8.49
CA THR A 257 -18.98 14.16 8.27
C THR A 257 -20.31 13.43 8.24
N ASP A 258 -20.29 12.11 8.02
CA ASP A 258 -21.49 11.27 8.04
C ASP A 258 -21.14 9.84 8.49
N LYS A 259 -22.08 9.21 9.18
CA LYS A 259 -22.01 7.84 9.67
C LYS A 259 -23.36 7.16 9.47
N LYS A 260 -23.36 6.01 8.79
CA LYS A 260 -24.54 5.16 8.63
C LYS A 260 -24.20 3.72 9.00
N TYR A 261 -24.98 3.15 9.91
CA TYR A 261 -24.86 1.74 10.28
C TYR A 261 -26.17 1.01 9.96
N ARG A 262 -26.12 0.06 9.02
CA ARG A 262 -27.29 -0.71 8.57
C ARG A 262 -26.87 -2.10 8.11
N ASN A 263 -27.64 -3.13 8.49
CA ASN A 263 -27.39 -4.52 8.10
C ASN A 263 -25.95 -4.97 8.39
N ASP A 264 -25.44 -4.66 9.59
CA ASP A 264 -24.07 -4.93 10.04
C ASP A 264 -22.92 -4.27 9.24
N ASN A 265 -23.25 -3.36 8.32
CA ASN A 265 -22.30 -2.57 7.56
C ASN A 265 -22.23 -1.14 8.13
N LEU A 266 -21.02 -0.67 8.37
CA LEU A 266 -20.72 0.72 8.72
C LEU A 266 -20.23 1.45 7.48
N THR A 267 -20.96 2.47 7.04
CA THR A 267 -20.52 3.43 6.03
C THR A 267 -20.14 4.74 6.72
N VAL A 268 -18.93 5.24 6.43
CA VAL A 268 -18.41 6.52 6.91
C VAL A 268 -18.05 7.41 5.72
N ARG A 269 -18.23 8.72 5.90
CA ARG A 269 -17.85 9.72 4.91
C ARG A 269 -17.02 10.80 5.56
N GLY A 270 -16.07 11.34 4.82
CA GLY A 270 -15.23 12.42 5.30
C GLY A 270 -14.19 12.85 4.28
N ASN A 271 -13.28 13.69 4.73
CA ASN A 271 -12.16 14.19 3.94
C ASN A 271 -10.86 13.99 4.73
N ALA A 272 -9.80 13.60 4.03
CA ALA A 272 -8.45 13.54 4.56
C ALA A 272 -7.52 14.34 3.64
N MET A 273 -6.77 15.30 4.16
CA MET A 273 -5.84 16.11 3.38
C MET A 273 -4.48 16.15 4.06
N VAL A 274 -3.41 15.98 3.30
CA VAL A 274 -2.03 15.96 3.79
C VAL A 274 -1.16 16.88 2.95
N ASN A 275 -0.27 17.64 3.61
CA ASN A 275 0.71 18.48 2.94
C ASN A 275 2.12 18.01 3.23
N ASN A 276 2.98 18.10 2.22
CA ASN A 276 4.39 17.70 2.24
C ASN A 276 4.57 16.27 2.78
N LEU A 277 3.78 15.34 2.23
CA LEU A 277 3.86 13.92 2.57
C LEU A 277 5.16 13.34 1.97
N VAL A 278 5.94 12.70 2.83
CA VAL A 278 7.13 11.94 2.45
C VAL A 278 6.90 10.48 2.78
N VAL A 279 7.07 9.61 1.78
CA VAL A 279 6.97 8.15 1.94
C VAL A 279 8.25 7.51 1.44
N ASN A 280 8.90 6.70 2.27
CA ASN A 280 9.98 5.82 1.85
C ASN A 280 9.56 4.38 2.09
N GLN A 281 9.51 3.59 1.03
CA GLN A 281 9.28 2.16 1.13
C GLN A 281 10.04 1.44 -0.01
N PRO A 282 11.03 0.57 0.29
CA PRO A 282 11.93 0.01 -0.72
C PRO A 282 11.29 -0.83 -1.84
N LYS A 283 10.09 -1.39 -1.62
CA LYS A 283 9.30 -2.13 -2.62
C LYS A 283 8.49 -1.18 -3.54
N ILE A 284 8.17 0.03 -3.09
CA ILE A 284 7.44 1.05 -3.86
C ILE A 284 8.42 1.89 -4.68
N ALA A 285 9.43 2.47 -4.04
CA ALA A 285 10.42 3.36 -4.64
C ALA A 285 11.79 3.18 -3.96
N SER A 286 12.86 3.54 -4.67
CA SER A 286 14.23 3.46 -4.16
C SER A 286 14.66 4.69 -3.36
N GLU A 287 13.96 5.79 -3.57
CA GLU A 287 14.21 7.08 -2.95
C GLU A 287 12.98 7.55 -2.18
N ASP A 288 13.12 8.65 -1.45
CA ASP A 288 12.00 9.28 -0.78
C ASP A 288 11.01 9.83 -1.81
N VAL A 289 9.74 9.44 -1.66
CA VAL A 289 8.65 9.90 -2.52
C VAL A 289 8.01 11.11 -1.87
N HIS A 290 8.06 12.25 -2.56
CA HIS A 290 7.52 13.51 -2.08
C HIS A 290 6.21 13.84 -2.78
N VAL A 291 5.15 13.99 -1.98
CA VAL A 291 3.82 14.43 -2.41
C VAL A 291 3.56 15.79 -1.77
N ALA A 292 3.53 16.85 -2.57
CA ALA A 292 3.34 18.20 -2.06
C ALA A 292 1.97 18.37 -1.40
N GLU A 293 0.92 17.84 -2.05
CA GLU A 293 -0.44 17.85 -1.55
C GLU A 293 -1.16 16.55 -1.92
N GLY A 294 -1.79 15.92 -0.94
CA GLY A 294 -2.66 14.76 -1.14
C GLY A 294 -4.00 15.00 -0.47
N GLU A 295 -5.09 14.64 -1.13
CA GLU A 295 -6.44 14.78 -0.58
C GLU A 295 -7.29 13.57 -0.97
N VAL A 296 -8.13 13.12 -0.06
CA VAL A 296 -9.07 12.03 -0.27
C VAL A 296 -10.42 12.40 0.35
N ASP A 297 -11.40 12.67 -0.50
CA ASP A 297 -12.81 12.70 -0.11
C ASP A 297 -13.33 11.27 -0.11
N TYR A 298 -13.40 10.64 1.06
CA TYR A 298 -13.64 9.21 1.16
C TYR A 298 -15.08 8.87 1.50
N VAL A 299 -15.57 7.78 0.89
CA VAL A 299 -16.79 7.09 1.27
C VAL A 299 -16.45 5.61 1.42
N VAL A 300 -16.38 5.13 2.67
CA VAL A 300 -15.90 3.77 2.97
C VAL A 300 -16.97 2.98 3.69
N THR A 301 -17.21 1.75 3.25
CA THR A 301 -18.11 0.79 3.90
C THR A 301 -17.32 -0.42 4.40
N ILE A 302 -17.52 -0.76 5.67
CA ILE A 302 -16.88 -1.90 6.34
C ILE A 302 -17.98 -2.79 6.91
N GLY A 303 -18.00 -4.04 6.47
CA GLY A 303 -18.92 -5.08 6.90
C GLY A 303 -18.19 -6.34 7.36
N PRO A 304 -18.93 -7.43 7.66
CA PRO A 304 -18.34 -8.69 8.13
C PRO A 304 -17.52 -9.41 7.03
N ASN A 305 -17.93 -9.31 5.77
CA ASN A 305 -17.27 -9.96 4.62
C ASN A 305 -17.06 -9.00 3.45
N LEU A 306 -17.22 -7.69 3.68
CA LEU A 306 -17.26 -6.68 2.62
C LEU A 306 -16.49 -5.45 3.08
N TYR A 307 -15.56 -5.00 2.25
CA TYR A 307 -14.81 -3.76 2.43
C TYR A 307 -14.89 -2.99 1.12
N VAL A 308 -15.44 -1.80 1.15
CA VAL A 308 -15.70 -1.01 -0.06
C VAL A 308 -15.21 0.41 0.14
N VAL A 309 -14.36 0.87 -0.76
CA VAL A 309 -14.17 2.28 -1.11
C VAL A 309 -15.16 2.55 -2.24
N ASP A 310 -16.17 3.36 -1.97
CA ASP A 310 -17.28 3.63 -2.90
C ASP A 310 -16.81 4.55 -4.03
N SER A 311 -17.46 4.49 -5.21
CA SER A 311 -17.08 5.27 -6.39
C SER A 311 -17.30 6.79 -6.23
N LEU A 312 -17.98 7.20 -5.17
CA LEU A 312 -18.01 8.59 -4.72
C LEU A 312 -16.68 9.06 -4.10
N THR A 313 -15.73 8.16 -3.86
CA THR A 313 -14.41 8.51 -3.31
C THR A 313 -13.56 9.20 -4.38
N GLU A 314 -13.15 10.43 -4.12
CA GLU A 314 -12.23 11.20 -4.97
C GLU A 314 -10.85 11.27 -4.29
N VAL A 315 -9.81 10.94 -5.04
CA VAL A 315 -8.41 11.06 -4.64
C VAL A 315 -7.76 12.13 -5.49
N ARG A 316 -7.08 13.06 -4.84
CA ARG A 316 -6.27 14.08 -5.48
C ARG A 316 -4.82 13.96 -5.03
N VAL A 317 -3.92 13.92 -6.00
CA VAL A 317 -2.47 13.99 -5.77
C VAL A 317 -1.96 15.16 -6.57
N ASN A 318 -1.48 16.20 -5.87
CA ASN A 318 -1.15 17.49 -6.44
C ASN A 318 -2.34 18.04 -7.25
N LYS A 319 -2.23 18.17 -8.58
CA LYS A 319 -3.33 18.62 -9.46
C LYS A 319 -4.14 17.48 -10.07
N ALA A 320 -3.63 16.24 -10.05
CA ALA A 320 -4.29 15.09 -10.62
C ALA A 320 -5.41 14.60 -9.71
N LYS A 321 -6.59 14.35 -10.29
CA LYS A 321 -7.80 13.88 -9.59
C LYS A 321 -8.30 12.60 -10.19
N ALA A 322 -8.77 11.68 -9.36
CA ALA A 322 -9.41 10.46 -9.81
C ALA A 322 -10.48 9.96 -8.85
N LYS A 323 -11.55 9.40 -9.40
CA LYS A 323 -12.53 8.62 -8.65
C LYS A 323 -12.04 7.20 -8.52
N VAL A 324 -12.05 6.69 -7.30
CA VAL A 324 -11.54 5.36 -6.97
C VAL A 324 -12.66 4.55 -6.35
N TYR A 325 -12.96 3.40 -6.96
CA TYR A 325 -13.77 2.36 -6.36
C TYR A 325 -12.90 1.15 -6.11
N ALA A 326 -12.94 0.60 -4.90
CA ALA A 326 -12.26 -0.64 -4.58
C ALA A 326 -13.17 -1.48 -3.68
N ALA A 327 -13.36 -2.75 -4.01
CA ALA A 327 -14.12 -3.65 -3.17
C ALA A 327 -13.36 -4.95 -2.94
N TYR A 328 -13.37 -5.41 -1.69
CA TYR A 328 -12.96 -6.75 -1.33
C TYR A 328 -14.11 -7.45 -0.64
N GLN A 329 -14.57 -8.53 -1.26
CA GLN A 329 -15.58 -9.41 -0.71
C GLN A 329 -14.94 -10.77 -0.41
N ASN A 330 -15.18 -11.31 0.78
CA ASN A 330 -14.61 -12.60 1.17
C ASN A 330 -15.60 -13.77 1.01
N ARG A 331 -16.91 -13.51 1.07
CA ARG A 331 -17.98 -14.52 0.95
C ARG A 331 -19.16 -13.96 0.14
N PRO A 332 -19.84 -14.77 -0.69
CA PRO A 332 -19.68 -16.22 -0.86
C PRO A 332 -18.44 -16.65 -1.65
N SER A 333 -17.85 -15.75 -2.46
CA SER A 333 -16.53 -15.93 -3.07
C SER A 333 -15.61 -14.77 -2.75
N ARG A 334 -14.30 -15.00 -2.92
CA ARG A 334 -13.25 -14.00 -2.74
C ARG A 334 -13.11 -13.13 -3.98
N ILE A 335 -13.79 -12.00 -3.98
CA ILE A 335 -13.82 -11.06 -5.11
C ILE A 335 -12.97 -9.83 -4.79
N ILE A 336 -12.18 -9.40 -5.76
CA ILE A 336 -11.47 -8.13 -5.75
C ILE A 336 -11.95 -7.33 -6.96
N ASP A 337 -12.49 -6.14 -6.68
CA ASP A 337 -12.82 -5.12 -7.68
C ASP A 337 -11.95 -3.89 -7.45
N LEU A 338 -11.43 -3.32 -8.53
CA LEU A 338 -10.75 -2.03 -8.52
C LEU A 338 -11.14 -1.28 -9.79
N LYS A 339 -11.64 -0.05 -9.62
CA LYS A 339 -11.91 0.87 -10.71
C LYS A 339 -11.30 2.22 -10.38
N VAL A 340 -10.58 2.79 -11.33
CA VAL A 340 -10.03 4.13 -11.24
C VAL A 340 -10.43 4.88 -12.49
N LYS A 341 -10.96 6.09 -12.33
CA LYS A 341 -11.24 7.00 -13.45
C LYS A 341 -10.70 8.37 -13.09
N SER A 342 -9.66 8.82 -13.78
CA SER A 342 -9.15 10.17 -13.60
C SER A 342 -10.06 11.20 -14.27
N ASP A 343 -10.00 12.44 -13.81
CA ASP A 343 -10.46 13.56 -14.61
C ASP A 343 -9.50 13.78 -15.80
N GLU A 344 -9.99 14.46 -16.84
CA GLU A 344 -9.12 14.97 -17.89
C GLU A 344 -8.17 16.01 -17.29
N ILE A 345 -6.87 15.85 -17.56
CA ILE A 345 -5.83 16.76 -17.06
C ILE A 345 -4.92 17.19 -18.21
N GLN A 346 -4.52 18.46 -18.21
CA GLN A 346 -3.55 18.98 -19.17
C GLN A 346 -2.23 18.19 -19.06
N GLY A 347 -1.62 17.82 -20.18
CA GLY A 347 -0.43 16.96 -20.20
C GLY A 347 0.71 17.47 -19.32
N THR A 348 1.00 18.77 -19.35
CA THR A 348 1.99 19.38 -18.44
C THR A 348 1.61 19.24 -16.96
N ASP A 349 0.33 19.39 -16.62
CA ASP A 349 -0.15 19.24 -15.24
C ASP A 349 -0.19 17.79 -14.79
N PHE A 350 -0.38 16.83 -15.70
CA PHE A 350 -0.24 15.40 -15.43
C PHE A 350 1.18 15.07 -14.95
N PHE A 351 2.19 15.42 -15.73
CA PHE A 351 3.60 15.16 -15.37
C PHE A 351 4.03 15.95 -14.13
N ALA A 352 3.57 17.19 -13.96
CA ALA A 352 3.84 17.99 -12.76
C ALA A 352 3.13 17.46 -11.51
N SER A 353 2.10 16.63 -11.66
CA SER A 353 1.38 15.99 -10.54
C SER A 353 2.00 14.68 -10.08
N LEU A 354 2.90 14.10 -10.88
CA LEU A 354 3.64 12.91 -10.50
C LEU A 354 4.54 13.22 -9.27
N PRO A 355 4.47 12.44 -8.19
CA PRO A 355 5.31 12.64 -7.01
C PRO A 355 6.80 12.61 -7.35
N THR A 356 7.57 13.57 -6.83
CA THR A 356 9.03 13.63 -7.01
C THR A 356 9.70 12.44 -6.31
N GLY A 357 10.72 11.85 -6.93
CA GLY A 357 11.40 10.65 -6.44
C GLY A 357 10.67 9.34 -6.77
N LEU A 358 9.47 9.41 -7.37
CA LEU A 358 8.72 8.22 -7.80
C LEU A 358 9.02 7.83 -9.25
N PHE A 359 9.15 8.81 -10.15
CA PHE A 359 9.27 8.61 -11.61
C PHE A 359 10.34 9.51 -12.23
N GLU A 360 11.61 9.30 -11.86
CA GLU A 360 12.75 10.17 -12.18
C GLU A 360 12.88 10.52 -13.68
N ASN A 361 12.60 9.59 -14.59
CA ASN A 361 12.72 9.81 -16.03
C ASN A 361 11.56 10.62 -16.63
N LEU A 362 10.45 10.73 -15.90
CA LEU A 362 9.28 11.50 -16.32
C LEU A 362 9.28 12.92 -15.75
N GLU A 363 10.14 13.19 -14.77
CA GLU A 363 10.23 14.50 -14.13
C GLU A 363 10.68 15.59 -15.12
N GLY A 364 9.95 16.70 -15.11
CA GLY A 364 10.24 17.88 -15.93
C GLY A 364 9.68 17.83 -17.37
N ILE A 365 8.96 16.78 -17.75
CA ILE A 365 8.27 16.73 -19.04
C ILE A 365 7.21 17.84 -19.13
N GLN A 366 7.14 18.50 -20.28
CA GLN A 366 6.09 19.44 -20.63
C GLN A 366 5.38 18.96 -21.89
N ALA A 367 4.05 19.00 -21.87
CA ALA A 367 3.20 18.49 -22.94
C ALA A 367 1.97 19.39 -23.18
N GLU A 368 1.52 19.42 -24.42
CA GLU A 368 0.23 19.97 -24.86
C GLU A 368 -0.82 18.86 -24.93
N GLY A 369 -2.10 19.23 -25.03
CA GLY A 369 -3.23 18.30 -25.01
C GLY A 369 -3.61 17.85 -23.60
N TRP A 370 -4.57 16.93 -23.51
CA TRP A 370 -5.04 16.34 -22.25
C TRP A 370 -4.79 14.83 -22.19
N LEU A 371 -4.74 14.31 -20.97
CA LEU A 371 -4.66 12.89 -20.64
C LEU A 371 -5.80 12.50 -19.68
N GLN A 372 -6.33 11.29 -19.83
CA GLN A 372 -7.28 10.68 -18.90
C GLN A 372 -6.94 9.20 -18.71
N TYR A 373 -6.93 8.74 -17.47
CA TYR A 373 -6.64 7.36 -17.12
C TYR A 373 -7.88 6.63 -16.64
N ASP A 374 -8.10 5.43 -17.17
CA ASP A 374 -9.19 4.55 -16.78
C ASP A 374 -8.63 3.14 -16.49
N LEU A 375 -9.03 2.56 -15.35
CA LEU A 375 -8.70 1.20 -14.94
C LEU A 375 -9.97 0.48 -14.50
N ASN A 376 -10.15 -0.74 -14.99
CA ASN A 376 -11.17 -1.66 -14.55
C ASN A 376 -10.56 -3.05 -14.33
N PHE A 377 -10.50 -3.46 -13.07
CA PHE A 377 -10.00 -4.76 -12.67
C PHE A 377 -11.07 -5.49 -11.86
N HIS A 378 -11.34 -6.73 -12.25
CA HIS A 378 -12.23 -7.64 -11.54
C HIS A 378 -11.64 -9.04 -11.54
N VAL A 379 -11.62 -9.67 -10.37
CA VAL A 379 -11.29 -11.09 -10.25
C VAL A 379 -12.12 -11.75 -9.16
N ASP A 380 -12.71 -12.90 -9.50
CA ASP A 380 -13.17 -13.89 -8.54
C ASP A 380 -12.03 -14.91 -8.33
N LEU A 381 -11.41 -14.89 -7.15
CA LEU A 381 -10.30 -15.79 -6.81
C LEU A 381 -10.73 -17.25 -6.67
N ASP A 382 -12.03 -17.52 -6.54
CA ASP A 382 -12.58 -18.87 -6.51
C ASP A 382 -13.04 -19.32 -7.92
N SER A 383 -13.11 -18.39 -8.89
CA SER A 383 -13.41 -18.64 -10.31
C SER A 383 -12.56 -17.77 -11.25
N LEU A 384 -11.30 -18.18 -11.46
CA LEU A 384 -10.31 -17.45 -12.29
C LEU A 384 -10.60 -17.47 -13.80
N GLY A 385 -11.76 -17.98 -14.23
CA GLY A 385 -12.18 -18.00 -15.64
C GLY A 385 -12.63 -16.64 -16.18
N GLN A 386 -12.85 -15.65 -15.30
CA GLN A 386 -13.39 -14.32 -15.65
C GLN A 386 -12.58 -13.19 -15.02
N VAL A 387 -11.25 -13.18 -15.23
CA VAL A 387 -10.45 -12.00 -14.90
C VAL A 387 -10.73 -10.92 -15.94
N VAL A 388 -11.10 -9.73 -15.47
CA VAL A 388 -11.17 -8.50 -16.26
C VAL A 388 -10.00 -7.62 -15.85
N PHE A 389 -9.27 -7.12 -16.84
CA PHE A 389 -8.20 -6.16 -16.66
C PHE A 389 -8.19 -5.28 -17.91
N ASP A 390 -8.85 -4.14 -17.82
CA ASP A 390 -8.88 -3.09 -18.83
C ASP A 390 -8.17 -1.87 -18.22
N SER A 391 -7.16 -1.33 -18.89
CA SER A 391 -6.32 -0.26 -18.36
C SER A 391 -5.83 0.62 -19.49
N ASP A 392 -6.35 1.83 -19.57
CA ASP A 392 -6.11 2.74 -20.68
C ASP A 392 -5.68 4.12 -20.19
N LEU A 393 -4.78 4.73 -20.94
CA LEU A 393 -4.40 6.13 -20.80
C LEU A 393 -4.75 6.82 -22.11
N ASP A 394 -5.91 7.46 -22.12
CA ASP A 394 -6.42 8.20 -23.26
C ASP A 394 -5.72 9.55 -23.36
N ALA A 395 -5.53 10.00 -24.59
CA ALA A 395 -4.94 11.29 -24.89
C ALA A 395 -5.75 12.00 -25.97
N SER A 396 -5.76 13.33 -25.91
CA SER A 396 -6.34 14.15 -26.97
C SER A 396 -5.58 14.01 -28.29
N GLU A 397 -6.25 14.27 -29.42
CA GLU A 397 -5.63 14.19 -30.76
C GLU A 397 -4.43 15.16 -30.93
N ASP A 398 -4.42 16.27 -30.18
CA ASP A 398 -3.36 17.27 -30.16
C ASP A 398 -2.28 17.01 -29.10
N PHE A 399 -2.36 15.90 -28.35
CA PHE A 399 -1.40 15.56 -27.31
C PHE A 399 0.01 15.35 -27.91
N LYS A 400 0.99 16.08 -27.38
CA LYS A 400 2.39 15.95 -27.78
C LYS A 400 3.34 16.45 -26.69
N ILE A 401 4.53 15.87 -26.66
CA ILE A 401 5.61 16.36 -25.80
C ILE A 401 6.23 17.61 -26.44
N VAL A 402 6.24 18.71 -25.70
CA VAL A 402 6.85 19.99 -26.12
C VAL A 402 8.28 20.09 -25.61
N LYS A 403 8.55 19.53 -24.43
CA LYS A 403 9.87 19.54 -23.82
C LYS A 403 10.10 18.28 -23.00
N TRP A 404 11.21 17.60 -23.27
CA TRP A 404 11.70 16.51 -22.43
C TRP A 404 12.33 17.05 -21.14
N GLY A 405 12.08 16.32 -20.05
CA GLY A 405 12.64 16.61 -18.72
C GLY A 405 14.03 16.00 -18.54
N ASN A 406 14.22 15.26 -17.43
CA ASN A 406 15.49 14.62 -17.11
C ASN A 406 15.98 13.66 -18.20
N THR A 407 15.05 12.94 -18.85
CA THR A 407 15.37 11.94 -19.87
C THR A 407 14.68 12.26 -21.20
N ASN A 408 15.49 12.37 -22.27
CA ASN A 408 14.97 12.40 -23.63
C ASN A 408 14.77 10.97 -24.15
N ILE A 409 13.51 10.58 -24.33
CA ILE A 409 13.11 9.23 -24.76
C ILE A 409 13.45 9.00 -26.24
N GLU A 410 13.48 10.04 -27.07
CA GLU A 410 13.81 9.95 -28.50
C GLU A 410 15.28 9.62 -28.78
N LYS A 411 16.15 9.60 -27.77
CA LYS A 411 17.57 9.25 -27.92
C LYS A 411 17.79 7.90 -28.63
N ILE A 412 16.80 7.00 -28.55
CA ILE A 412 16.80 5.68 -29.19
C ILE A 412 16.87 5.78 -30.72
N ASN A 413 16.34 6.86 -31.33
CA ASN A 413 16.42 7.07 -32.78
C ASN A 413 17.85 7.28 -33.28
N GLY A 414 18.72 7.81 -32.42
CA GLY A 414 20.12 8.10 -32.73
C GLY A 414 21.10 7.08 -32.16
N SER A 415 22.39 7.43 -32.25
CA SER A 415 23.42 6.73 -31.48
C SER A 415 23.47 7.27 -30.05
N PHE A 416 23.53 6.38 -29.06
CA PHE A 416 23.60 6.78 -27.65
C PHE A 416 24.55 5.87 -26.86
N THR A 417 25.08 6.41 -25.75
CA THR A 417 25.88 5.62 -24.81
C THR A 417 24.96 4.84 -23.88
N HIS A 418 25.25 3.55 -23.72
CA HIS A 418 24.49 2.67 -22.85
C HIS A 418 25.43 2.01 -21.83
N THR A 419 25.04 2.05 -20.56
CA THR A 419 25.80 1.49 -19.43
C THR A 419 24.98 0.42 -18.74
N MET A 420 25.55 -0.78 -18.61
CA MET A 420 25.00 -1.90 -17.87
C MET A 420 25.42 -1.81 -16.41
N TYR A 421 24.47 -2.04 -15.51
CA TYR A 421 24.71 -2.06 -14.07
C TYR A 421 24.46 -3.46 -13.48
N GLU A 422 25.25 -3.84 -12.49
CA GLU A 422 25.04 -5.02 -11.66
C GLU A 422 25.31 -4.68 -10.19
N TYR A 423 24.34 -4.94 -9.32
CA TYR A 423 24.35 -4.51 -7.91
C TYR A 423 24.73 -3.03 -7.72
N GLY A 424 24.22 -2.16 -8.59
CA GLY A 424 24.48 -0.71 -8.57
C GLY A 424 25.84 -0.29 -9.14
N LYS A 425 26.69 -1.23 -9.58
CA LYS A 425 28.00 -0.93 -10.17
C LYS A 425 27.97 -1.03 -11.69
N PRO A 426 28.57 -0.07 -12.43
CA PRO A 426 28.68 -0.17 -13.88
C PRO A 426 29.60 -1.33 -14.25
N ILE A 427 29.11 -2.24 -15.09
CA ILE A 427 29.84 -3.42 -15.58
C ILE A 427 30.43 -3.15 -16.96
N ARG A 428 29.65 -2.55 -17.87
CA ARG A 428 30.08 -2.29 -19.24
C ARG A 428 29.39 -1.06 -19.79
N THR A 429 30.13 -0.23 -20.50
CA THR A 429 29.60 0.92 -21.24
C THR A 429 29.97 0.79 -22.71
N PHE A 430 29.00 0.95 -23.59
CA PHE A 430 29.21 0.88 -25.04
C PHE A 430 28.25 1.79 -25.80
N THR A 431 28.62 2.15 -27.02
CA THR A 431 27.77 2.92 -27.92
C THR A 431 26.76 2.00 -28.61
N VAL A 432 25.49 2.37 -28.57
CA VAL A 432 24.43 1.72 -29.36
C VAL A 432 24.27 2.51 -30.65
N GLY A 433 24.80 1.98 -31.75
CA GLY A 433 24.73 2.61 -33.06
C GLY A 433 25.90 2.22 -33.98
N PRO A 434 25.92 2.70 -35.23
CA PRO A 434 26.84 2.24 -36.27
C PRO A 434 28.34 2.41 -35.94
N ALA A 435 28.69 3.34 -35.04
CA ALA A 435 30.07 3.55 -34.62
C ALA A 435 30.64 2.39 -33.76
N ASN A 436 29.77 1.56 -33.17
CA ASN A 436 30.20 0.39 -32.43
C ASN A 436 30.42 -0.79 -33.40
N PRO A 437 31.64 -1.36 -33.50
CA PRO A 437 31.93 -2.46 -34.40
C PRO A 437 31.15 -3.75 -34.07
N PHE A 438 30.60 -3.85 -32.85
CA PHE A 438 29.74 -4.95 -32.41
C PHE A 438 28.24 -4.65 -32.56
N TYR A 439 27.89 -3.53 -33.19
CA TYR A 439 26.53 -3.24 -33.58
C TYR A 439 26.14 -4.01 -34.85
N ALA A 440 24.93 -4.57 -34.87
CA ALA A 440 24.34 -5.25 -36.01
C ALA A 440 23.04 -4.54 -36.44
N PRO A 441 23.01 -3.88 -37.60
CA PRO A 441 21.76 -3.38 -38.17
C PRO A 441 20.75 -4.51 -38.38
N LEU A 442 19.45 -4.24 -38.22
CA LEU A 442 18.39 -5.24 -38.17
C LEU A 442 18.35 -6.15 -39.41
N HIS A 443 18.61 -5.57 -40.59
CA HIS A 443 18.62 -6.29 -41.85
C HIS A 443 19.82 -7.24 -42.02
N THR A 444 20.86 -7.08 -41.21
CA THR A 444 22.04 -7.96 -41.16
C THR A 444 21.87 -9.12 -40.18
N ILE A 445 20.75 -9.17 -39.44
CA ILE A 445 20.46 -10.24 -38.48
C ILE A 445 19.61 -11.30 -39.17
N SER A 446 20.01 -12.58 -39.01
CA SER A 446 19.30 -13.72 -39.60
C SER A 446 17.78 -13.64 -39.36
N PRO A 447 16.95 -13.82 -40.40
CA PRO A 447 15.50 -13.90 -40.25
C PRO A 447 15.07 -14.96 -39.24
N TYR A 448 15.79 -16.09 -39.15
CA TYR A 448 15.48 -17.12 -38.15
C TYR A 448 15.63 -16.60 -36.73
N LEU A 449 16.70 -15.85 -36.43
CA LEU A 449 16.90 -15.27 -35.10
C LEU A 449 15.82 -14.24 -34.77
N ARG A 450 15.53 -13.34 -35.71
CA ARG A 450 14.46 -12.34 -35.55
C ARG A 450 13.11 -13.01 -35.27
N ASN A 451 12.75 -14.00 -36.07
CA ASN A 451 11.47 -14.69 -35.97
C ASN A 451 11.36 -15.59 -34.73
N ALA A 452 12.46 -16.23 -34.31
CA ALA A 452 12.49 -17.04 -33.09
C ALA A 452 12.30 -16.16 -31.84
N ILE A 453 13.01 -15.02 -31.75
CA ILE A 453 12.87 -14.07 -30.65
C ILE A 453 11.46 -13.49 -30.59
N LEU A 454 10.92 -13.01 -31.72
CA LEU A 454 9.53 -12.54 -31.77
C LEU A 454 8.57 -13.65 -31.32
N THR A 455 8.78 -14.88 -31.76
CA THR A 455 7.89 -15.99 -31.38
C THR A 455 7.94 -16.34 -29.89
N ALA A 456 9.12 -16.27 -29.28
CA ALA A 456 9.31 -16.62 -27.88
C ALA A 456 8.92 -15.50 -26.90
N GLU A 457 9.30 -14.26 -27.21
CA GLU A 457 9.16 -13.12 -26.30
C GLU A 457 7.87 -12.33 -26.57
N ASP A 458 7.52 -12.09 -27.84
CA ASP A 458 6.46 -11.16 -28.19
C ASP A 458 5.94 -11.36 -29.63
N ALA A 459 5.05 -12.34 -29.79
CA ALA A 459 4.59 -12.76 -31.11
C ALA A 459 3.80 -11.66 -31.84
N GLY A 460 3.18 -10.74 -31.09
CA GLY A 460 2.35 -9.64 -31.59
C GLY A 460 3.10 -8.31 -31.67
N PHE A 461 4.42 -8.28 -31.50
CA PHE A 461 5.22 -7.05 -31.37
C PHE A 461 4.90 -5.96 -32.41
N TYR A 462 4.71 -6.33 -33.69
CA TYR A 462 4.42 -5.39 -34.76
C TYR A 462 2.94 -4.99 -34.87
N SER A 463 2.04 -5.63 -34.13
CA SER A 463 0.60 -5.40 -34.20
C SER A 463 0.02 -4.65 -33.00
N HIS A 464 0.68 -4.69 -31.84
CA HIS A 464 0.20 -4.00 -30.63
C HIS A 464 0.99 -2.73 -30.34
N ASN A 465 0.40 -1.83 -29.55
CA ASN A 465 0.98 -0.54 -29.18
C ASN A 465 1.70 -0.64 -27.82
N GLY A 466 2.72 -1.52 -27.76
CA GLY A 466 3.53 -1.72 -26.56
C GLY A 466 3.02 -2.70 -25.51
N PHE A 467 1.72 -2.95 -25.43
CA PHE A 467 1.14 -3.90 -24.46
C PHE A 467 0.36 -5.02 -25.14
N HIS A 468 0.36 -6.22 -24.54
CA HIS A 468 -0.46 -7.34 -24.99
C HIS A 468 -1.40 -7.75 -23.85
N GLU A 469 -2.56 -7.09 -23.78
CA GLU A 469 -3.56 -7.26 -22.72
C GLU A 469 -3.95 -8.71 -22.47
N GLU A 470 -4.27 -9.47 -23.54
CA GLU A 470 -4.63 -10.87 -23.39
C GLU A 470 -3.49 -11.72 -22.80
N ALA A 471 -2.23 -11.46 -23.18
CA ALA A 471 -1.08 -12.16 -22.60
C ALA A 471 -0.89 -11.78 -21.11
N PHE A 472 -1.15 -10.52 -20.76
CA PHE A 472 -1.11 -10.05 -19.38
C PHE A 472 -2.21 -10.68 -18.53
N ARG A 473 -3.45 -10.71 -19.04
CA ARG A 473 -4.59 -11.38 -18.42
C ARG A 473 -4.33 -12.86 -18.16
N GLN A 474 -3.80 -13.58 -19.16
CA GLN A 474 -3.42 -14.99 -19.01
C GLN A 474 -2.28 -15.18 -18.00
N ALA A 475 -1.34 -14.24 -17.92
CA ALA A 475 -0.29 -14.27 -16.91
C ALA A 475 -0.87 -14.08 -15.49
N ILE A 476 -1.81 -13.14 -15.30
CA ILE A 476 -2.52 -12.96 -14.02
C ILE A 476 -3.24 -14.26 -13.63
N ILE A 477 -4.05 -14.83 -14.55
CA ILE A 477 -4.78 -16.08 -14.29
C ILE A 477 -3.84 -17.21 -13.88
N LYS A 478 -2.71 -17.36 -14.59
CA LYS A 478 -1.74 -18.42 -14.29
C LYS A 478 -1.07 -18.20 -12.93
N ASN A 479 -0.62 -16.98 -12.65
CA ASN A 479 0.04 -16.65 -11.38
C ASN A 479 -0.91 -16.83 -10.18
N LEU A 480 -2.18 -16.47 -10.33
CA LEU A 480 -3.21 -16.70 -9.30
C LEU A 480 -3.50 -18.19 -9.09
N LYS A 481 -3.49 -19.02 -10.16
CA LYS A 481 -3.68 -20.48 -10.05
C LYS A 481 -2.51 -21.17 -9.35
N GLU A 482 -1.29 -20.73 -9.65
CA GLU A 482 -0.06 -21.36 -9.13
C GLU A 482 0.35 -20.77 -7.77
N GLY A 483 -0.28 -19.66 -7.35
CA GLY A 483 0.06 -18.98 -6.09
C GLY A 483 1.44 -18.33 -6.11
N ASP A 484 2.07 -18.26 -7.28
CA ASP A 484 3.43 -17.78 -7.50
C ASP A 484 3.50 -16.98 -8.81
N PHE A 485 4.50 -16.11 -8.96
CA PHE A 485 4.76 -15.32 -10.16
C PHE A 485 5.43 -16.15 -11.27
N ALA A 486 4.78 -17.24 -11.67
CA ALA A 486 5.34 -18.24 -12.57
C ALA A 486 5.41 -17.83 -14.06
N ARG A 487 4.70 -16.78 -14.49
CA ARG A 487 4.78 -16.25 -15.86
C ARG A 487 4.79 -14.73 -15.89
N GLY A 488 5.72 -14.18 -16.66
CA GLY A 488 5.76 -12.75 -17.01
C GLY A 488 4.95 -12.46 -18.27
N GLY A 489 4.29 -11.30 -18.31
CA GLY A 489 3.54 -10.79 -19.47
C GLY A 489 4.13 -9.53 -20.11
N SER A 490 5.46 -9.34 -20.04
CA SER A 490 6.12 -8.14 -20.58
C SER A 490 6.46 -8.30 -22.07
N THR A 491 6.15 -7.28 -22.87
CA THR A 491 6.43 -7.21 -24.32
C THR A 491 7.88 -6.81 -24.61
N ILE A 492 8.32 -6.89 -25.86
CA ILE A 492 9.65 -6.40 -26.25
C ILE A 492 9.79 -4.89 -25.99
N SER A 493 8.73 -4.11 -26.19
CA SER A 493 8.72 -2.67 -25.90
C SER A 493 8.98 -2.37 -24.44
N MET A 494 8.30 -3.08 -23.54
CA MET A 494 8.51 -3.00 -22.09
C MET A 494 9.93 -3.40 -21.70
N GLN A 495 10.43 -4.49 -22.26
CA GLN A 495 11.79 -4.95 -21.99
C GLN A 495 12.85 -3.96 -22.50
N LEU A 496 12.64 -3.36 -23.68
CA LEU A 496 13.51 -2.33 -24.23
C LEU A 496 13.56 -1.10 -23.32
N VAL A 497 12.41 -0.56 -22.94
CA VAL A 497 12.30 0.61 -22.06
C VAL A 497 12.99 0.36 -20.73
N LYS A 498 12.70 -0.78 -20.10
CA LYS A 498 13.35 -1.23 -18.87
C LYS A 498 14.87 -1.23 -19.00
N ASN A 499 15.39 -1.75 -20.11
CA ASN A 499 16.84 -1.87 -20.29
C ASN A 499 17.51 -0.53 -20.64
N VAL A 500 16.85 0.37 -21.38
CA VAL A 500 17.47 1.62 -21.86
C VAL A 500 17.37 2.79 -20.88
N PHE A 501 16.26 2.89 -20.15
CA PHE A 501 15.94 4.07 -19.33
C PHE A 501 15.92 3.78 -17.83
N LEU A 502 15.55 2.57 -17.42
CA LEU A 502 15.23 2.30 -16.02
C LEU A 502 16.36 1.55 -15.32
N THR A 503 16.41 1.69 -13.99
CA THR A 503 17.36 0.95 -13.15
C THR A 503 16.94 -0.53 -13.03
N ARG A 504 17.87 -1.41 -12.62
CA ARG A 504 17.55 -2.84 -12.38
C ARG A 504 16.77 -3.10 -11.07
N GLN A 505 16.48 -2.06 -10.28
CA GLN A 505 15.76 -2.23 -9.00
C GLN A 505 14.31 -2.63 -9.25
N LYS A 506 13.83 -3.67 -8.55
CA LYS A 506 12.48 -4.20 -8.75
C LYS A 506 11.48 -3.49 -7.83
N THR A 507 11.07 -2.29 -8.20
CA THR A 507 10.04 -1.53 -7.47
C THR A 507 8.74 -1.42 -8.28
N VAL A 508 7.62 -1.18 -7.60
CA VAL A 508 6.32 -0.93 -8.24
C VAL A 508 6.38 0.36 -9.07
N ALA A 509 6.98 1.43 -8.54
CA ALA A 509 7.12 2.70 -9.24
C ALA A 509 7.86 2.54 -10.57
N ARG A 510 8.99 1.80 -10.58
CA ARG A 510 9.72 1.50 -11.82
C ARG A 510 8.81 0.80 -12.85
N LYS A 511 7.94 -0.12 -12.43
CA LYS A 511 7.06 -0.83 -13.36
C LYS A 511 5.97 0.07 -13.95
N VAL A 512 5.47 1.02 -13.17
CA VAL A 512 4.52 2.04 -13.64
C VAL A 512 5.22 3.03 -14.58
N GLU A 513 6.43 3.47 -14.24
CA GLU A 513 7.27 4.32 -15.09
C GLU A 513 7.56 3.66 -16.45
N GLU A 514 7.87 2.35 -16.44
CA GLU A 514 8.03 1.52 -17.63
C GLU A 514 6.79 1.57 -18.51
N ALA A 515 5.61 1.42 -17.93
CA ALA A 515 4.35 1.46 -18.66
C ALA A 515 4.11 2.85 -19.28
N ILE A 516 4.31 3.93 -18.53
CA ILE A 516 4.12 5.30 -19.05
C ILE A 516 5.10 5.60 -20.19
N ILE A 517 6.38 5.22 -20.07
CA ILE A 517 7.36 5.42 -21.15
C ILE A 517 7.03 4.57 -22.39
N VAL A 518 6.61 3.31 -22.22
CA VAL A 518 6.17 2.47 -23.35
C VAL A 518 4.98 3.11 -24.04
N TRP A 519 3.98 3.56 -23.28
CA TRP A 519 2.82 4.25 -23.82
C TRP A 519 3.24 5.52 -24.59
N LEU A 520 4.16 6.33 -24.06
CA LEU A 520 4.68 7.51 -24.75
C LEU A 520 5.36 7.15 -26.09
N ILE A 521 6.21 6.13 -26.12
CA ILE A 521 6.91 5.72 -27.35
C ILE A 521 5.94 5.22 -28.40
N GLU A 522 4.99 4.37 -28.00
CA GLU A 522 4.12 3.64 -28.89
C GLU A 522 2.92 4.48 -29.35
N ASN A 523 2.36 5.33 -28.47
CA ASN A 523 1.19 6.14 -28.80
C ASN A 523 1.56 7.43 -29.56
N LEU A 524 2.78 7.94 -29.38
CA LEU A 524 3.28 9.11 -30.12
C LEU A 524 4.18 8.75 -31.30
N ASP A 525 4.29 7.46 -31.65
CA ASP A 525 5.16 6.95 -32.72
C ASP A 525 6.61 7.48 -32.64
N LEU A 526 7.13 7.69 -31.43
CA LEU A 526 8.44 8.33 -31.21
C LEU A 526 9.58 7.51 -31.81
N VAL A 527 9.43 6.19 -31.85
CA VAL A 527 10.44 5.25 -32.36
C VAL A 527 9.75 4.15 -33.15
N SER A 528 10.14 3.93 -34.40
CA SER A 528 9.57 2.84 -35.21
C SER A 528 9.84 1.45 -34.59
N LYS A 529 8.90 0.52 -34.74
CA LYS A 529 9.04 -0.89 -34.29
C LYS A 529 10.33 -1.56 -34.77
N ASN A 530 10.74 -1.32 -36.01
CA ASN A 530 12.00 -1.83 -36.55
C ASN A 530 13.19 -1.30 -35.76
N ARG A 531 13.21 0.01 -35.45
CA ARG A 531 14.28 0.62 -34.67
C ARG A 531 14.28 0.12 -33.22
N MET A 532 13.12 -0.01 -32.60
CA MET A 532 12.98 -0.60 -31.26
C MET A 532 13.55 -2.01 -31.22
N PHE A 533 13.18 -2.87 -32.17
CA PHE A 533 13.66 -4.24 -32.23
C PHE A 533 15.15 -4.32 -32.55
N GLU A 534 15.66 -3.45 -33.43
CA GLU A 534 17.08 -3.33 -33.71
C GLU A 534 17.88 -2.98 -32.45
N VAL A 535 17.45 -1.97 -31.70
CA VAL A 535 18.12 -1.57 -30.46
C VAL A 535 18.02 -2.68 -29.42
N TYR A 536 16.85 -3.30 -29.26
CA TYR A 536 16.64 -4.44 -28.38
C TYR A 536 17.66 -5.56 -28.67
N LEU A 537 17.78 -5.96 -29.93
CA LEU A 537 18.73 -7.00 -30.35
C LEU A 537 20.21 -6.60 -30.19
N ASN A 538 20.52 -5.33 -29.96
CA ASN A 538 21.88 -4.85 -29.75
C ASN A 538 22.22 -4.57 -28.27
N ILE A 539 21.25 -4.65 -27.36
CA ILE A 539 21.50 -4.36 -25.93
C ILE A 539 21.20 -5.52 -24.98
N ILE A 540 20.33 -6.47 -25.34
CA ILE A 540 20.00 -7.55 -24.40
C ILE A 540 21.21 -8.45 -24.12
N GLU A 541 21.16 -9.13 -22.98
CA GLU A 541 22.22 -9.99 -22.46
C GLU A 541 21.99 -11.42 -22.95
N TRP A 542 23.02 -12.03 -23.56
CA TRP A 542 23.02 -13.46 -23.96
C TRP A 542 23.97 -14.30 -23.14
N GLY A 543 24.69 -13.71 -22.18
CA GLY A 543 25.62 -14.40 -21.31
C GLY A 543 26.41 -13.40 -20.46
N PRO A 544 27.19 -13.84 -19.47
CA PRO A 544 28.04 -12.96 -18.69
C PRO A 544 28.98 -12.17 -19.62
N ASP A 545 28.80 -10.85 -19.65
CA ASP A 545 29.52 -9.92 -20.54
C ASP A 545 29.33 -10.16 -22.06
N VAL A 546 28.18 -10.71 -22.47
CA VAL A 546 27.82 -10.92 -23.89
C VAL A 546 26.55 -10.15 -24.19
N TYR A 547 26.68 -9.00 -24.86
CA TYR A 547 25.58 -8.08 -25.13
C TYR A 547 25.46 -7.79 -26.62
N GLY A 548 24.24 -7.92 -27.15
CA GLY A 548 23.98 -7.73 -28.57
C GLY A 548 24.11 -9.02 -29.40
N ALA A 549 23.30 -9.12 -30.44
CA ALA A 549 23.22 -10.29 -31.32
C ALA A 549 24.56 -10.61 -31.99
N LYS A 550 25.38 -9.59 -32.29
CA LYS A 550 26.71 -9.78 -32.90
C LYS A 550 27.71 -10.39 -31.92
N ASP A 551 27.77 -9.89 -30.69
CA ASP A 551 28.60 -10.49 -29.65
C ASP A 551 28.15 -11.91 -29.37
N ALA A 552 26.84 -12.16 -29.26
CA ALA A 552 26.30 -13.49 -29.03
C ALA A 552 26.65 -14.47 -30.17
N SER A 553 26.47 -14.06 -31.43
CA SER A 553 26.77 -14.90 -32.60
C SER A 553 28.25 -15.29 -32.65
N ARG A 554 29.15 -14.36 -32.34
CA ARG A 554 30.60 -14.61 -32.28
C ARG A 554 30.98 -15.43 -31.05
N PHE A 555 30.38 -15.16 -29.91
CA PHE A 555 30.67 -15.83 -28.64
C PHE A 555 30.29 -17.31 -28.69
N TYR A 556 29.11 -17.64 -29.20
CA TYR A 556 28.65 -19.04 -29.27
C TYR A 556 29.18 -19.77 -30.51
N PHE A 557 29.12 -19.14 -31.67
CA PHE A 557 29.30 -19.85 -32.96
C PHE A 557 30.45 -19.31 -33.82
N GLY A 558 31.13 -18.23 -33.40
CA GLY A 558 32.18 -17.62 -34.22
C GLY A 558 31.65 -17.00 -35.54
N LYS A 559 30.35 -16.76 -35.64
CA LYS A 559 29.65 -16.33 -36.86
C LYS A 559 29.21 -14.88 -36.82
N GLN A 560 28.95 -14.30 -37.99
CA GLN A 560 28.14 -13.09 -38.11
C GLN A 560 26.65 -13.40 -37.83
N PRO A 561 25.86 -12.44 -37.32
CA PRO A 561 24.42 -12.62 -37.09
C PRO A 561 23.62 -13.08 -38.31
N SER A 562 24.06 -12.73 -39.52
CA SER A 562 23.43 -13.12 -40.78
C SER A 562 23.60 -14.61 -41.11
N GLU A 563 24.61 -15.27 -40.54
CA GLU A 563 25.01 -16.64 -40.85
C GLU A 563 24.38 -17.67 -39.89
N LEU A 564 23.59 -17.21 -38.92
CA LEU A 564 22.92 -18.07 -37.96
C LEU A 564 21.84 -18.90 -38.65
N ASN A 565 21.94 -20.23 -38.49
CA ASN A 565 20.89 -21.15 -38.94
C ASN A 565 19.73 -21.23 -37.94
N LEU A 566 18.68 -21.96 -38.29
CA LEU A 566 17.46 -22.10 -37.48
C LEU A 566 17.73 -22.68 -36.08
N ALA A 567 18.56 -23.72 -35.97
CA ALA A 567 18.88 -24.35 -34.69
C ALA A 567 19.66 -23.39 -33.77
N GLU A 568 20.66 -22.71 -34.31
CA GLU A 568 21.46 -21.69 -33.61
C GLU A 568 20.60 -20.50 -33.16
N ALA A 569 19.66 -20.06 -33.99
CA ALA A 569 18.70 -19.00 -33.67
C ALA A 569 17.78 -19.37 -32.50
N ILE A 570 17.20 -20.58 -32.54
CA ILE A 570 16.34 -21.08 -31.45
C ILE A 570 17.15 -21.29 -30.17
N PHE A 571 18.40 -21.75 -30.28
CA PHE A 571 19.30 -21.82 -29.13
C PHE A 571 19.48 -20.46 -28.47
N LEU A 572 19.92 -19.45 -29.22
CA LEU A 572 20.19 -18.10 -28.67
C LEU A 572 18.93 -17.51 -28.04
N THR A 573 17.77 -17.74 -28.65
CA THR A 573 16.48 -17.32 -28.10
C THR A 573 16.20 -17.99 -26.75
N SER A 574 16.53 -19.28 -26.59
CA SER A 574 16.35 -20.02 -25.34
C SER A 574 17.23 -19.56 -24.17
N ILE A 575 18.21 -18.69 -24.43
CA ILE A 575 19.14 -18.16 -23.42
C ILE A 575 18.63 -16.85 -22.80
N ILE A 576 17.86 -16.05 -23.56
CA ILE A 576 17.38 -14.71 -23.17
C ILE A 576 16.68 -14.68 -21.79
N PRO A 577 15.84 -15.67 -21.41
CA PRO A 577 15.19 -15.64 -20.10
C PRO A 577 16.15 -15.79 -18.92
N SER A 578 17.33 -16.38 -19.11
CA SER A 578 18.30 -16.66 -18.02
C SER A 578 19.75 -16.71 -18.53
N PRO A 579 20.30 -15.57 -19.02
CA PRO A 579 21.55 -15.55 -19.76
C PRO A 579 22.76 -15.98 -18.90
N LYS A 580 22.76 -15.68 -17.60
CA LYS A 580 23.83 -16.08 -16.69
C LYS A 580 23.88 -17.60 -16.43
N ARG A 581 22.78 -18.31 -16.64
CA ARG A 581 22.68 -19.77 -16.52
C ARG A 581 22.93 -20.49 -17.85
N TYR A 582 23.47 -19.82 -18.87
CA TYR A 582 23.66 -20.41 -20.21
C TYR A 582 24.42 -21.73 -20.19
N ARG A 583 25.43 -21.87 -19.31
CA ARG A 583 26.24 -23.10 -19.16
C ARG A 583 25.40 -24.33 -18.83
N ALA A 584 24.30 -24.17 -18.09
CA ALA A 584 23.40 -25.27 -17.74
C ALA A 584 22.71 -25.89 -18.98
N SER A 585 22.73 -25.20 -20.12
CA SER A 585 22.21 -25.74 -21.38
C SER A 585 23.10 -26.85 -21.96
N PHE A 586 24.33 -26.99 -21.48
CA PHE A 586 25.33 -27.90 -22.04
C PHE A 586 25.78 -28.97 -21.04
N ASP A 587 26.23 -30.11 -21.57
CA ASP A 587 27.00 -31.10 -20.82
C ASP A 587 28.50 -30.72 -20.74
N SER A 588 29.31 -31.51 -20.05
CA SER A 588 30.76 -31.28 -19.91
C SER A 588 31.53 -31.37 -21.23
N ALA A 589 30.96 -32.04 -22.25
CA ALA A 589 31.52 -32.12 -23.59
C ALA A 589 31.09 -30.95 -24.50
N GLY A 590 30.22 -30.06 -24.02
CA GLY A 590 29.71 -28.92 -24.77
C GLY A 590 28.53 -29.24 -25.69
N ASN A 591 27.89 -30.41 -25.55
CA ASN A 591 26.67 -30.74 -26.28
C ASN A 591 25.44 -30.17 -25.56
N LEU A 592 24.42 -29.78 -26.33
CA LEU A 592 23.13 -29.38 -25.78
C LEU A 592 22.48 -30.53 -25.02
N ARG A 593 22.03 -30.24 -23.79
CA ARG A 593 21.29 -31.23 -22.98
C ARG A 593 19.93 -31.53 -23.59
N SER A 594 19.51 -32.80 -23.46
CA SER A 594 18.30 -33.36 -24.09
C SER A 594 17.00 -32.60 -23.78
N TRP A 595 16.87 -32.03 -22.58
CA TRP A 595 15.68 -31.30 -22.16
C TRP A 595 15.39 -30.04 -23.00
N LYS A 596 16.39 -29.49 -23.71
CA LYS A 596 16.20 -28.37 -24.66
C LYS A 596 15.37 -28.77 -25.88
N SER A 597 15.25 -30.07 -26.19
CA SER A 597 14.44 -30.56 -27.32
C SER A 597 12.98 -30.11 -27.25
N GLY A 598 12.42 -30.00 -26.04
CA GLY A 598 11.05 -29.52 -25.84
C GLY A 598 10.87 -28.08 -26.31
N TYR A 599 11.82 -27.22 -25.99
CA TYR A 599 11.82 -25.81 -26.42
C TYR A 599 11.94 -25.67 -27.94
N TYR A 600 12.80 -26.46 -28.58
CA TYR A 600 12.96 -26.47 -30.04
C TYR A 600 11.68 -26.86 -30.76
N ARG A 601 11.02 -27.94 -30.32
CA ARG A 601 9.73 -28.37 -30.88
C ARG A 601 8.65 -27.31 -30.67
N LEU A 602 8.61 -26.69 -29.49
CA LEU A 602 7.63 -25.65 -29.17
C LEU A 602 7.78 -24.43 -30.09
N ILE A 603 8.97 -23.83 -30.12
CA ILE A 603 9.23 -22.61 -30.90
C ILE A 603 9.18 -22.90 -32.39
N GLY A 604 9.85 -23.96 -32.86
CA GLY A 604 9.80 -24.38 -34.25
C GLY A 604 8.37 -24.67 -34.73
N GLY A 605 7.56 -25.33 -33.89
CA GLY A 605 6.17 -25.62 -34.22
C GLY A 605 5.30 -24.37 -34.29
N ILE A 606 5.54 -23.37 -33.44
CA ILE A 606 4.86 -22.06 -33.55
C ILE A 606 5.32 -21.34 -34.82
N MET A 607 6.62 -21.32 -35.11
CA MET A 607 7.18 -20.68 -36.32
C MET A 607 6.60 -21.31 -37.60
N LEU A 608 6.49 -22.63 -37.66
CA LEU A 608 5.87 -23.36 -38.77
C LEU A 608 4.40 -22.97 -38.94
N ARG A 609 3.60 -22.99 -37.85
CA ARG A 609 2.18 -22.60 -37.91
C ARG A 609 1.97 -21.16 -38.36
N ARG A 610 2.94 -20.29 -38.12
CA ARG A 610 2.94 -18.88 -38.55
C ARG A 610 3.54 -18.69 -39.95
N GLY A 611 3.97 -19.76 -40.63
CA GLY A 611 4.60 -19.68 -41.95
C GLY A 611 5.98 -19.03 -41.96
N LEU A 612 6.66 -18.99 -40.82
CA LEU A 612 8.00 -18.39 -40.66
C LEU A 612 9.14 -19.33 -41.04
N ILE A 613 8.84 -20.64 -41.12
CA ILE A 613 9.72 -21.71 -41.59
C ILE A 613 8.89 -22.73 -42.41
N SER A 614 9.55 -23.51 -43.25
CA SER A 614 8.95 -24.59 -44.03
C SER A 614 8.77 -25.86 -43.20
N GLN A 615 7.93 -26.77 -43.70
CA GLN A 615 7.76 -28.10 -43.12
C GLN A 615 9.09 -28.87 -43.10
N GLU A 616 9.87 -28.78 -44.17
CA GLU A 616 11.19 -29.44 -44.29
C GLU A 616 12.18 -28.90 -43.25
N GLU A 617 12.19 -27.59 -43.02
CA GLU A 617 13.03 -26.97 -41.99
C GLU A 617 12.65 -27.43 -40.58
N TYR A 618 11.35 -27.59 -40.31
CA TYR A 618 10.86 -28.08 -39.03
C TYR A 618 11.15 -29.57 -38.81
N GLU A 619 10.98 -30.41 -39.82
CA GLU A 619 11.27 -31.85 -39.73
C GLU A 619 12.76 -32.12 -39.51
N ASN A 620 13.63 -31.27 -40.05
CA ASN A 620 15.08 -31.33 -39.88
C ASN A 620 15.58 -30.51 -38.67
N LEU A 621 14.69 -29.95 -37.84
CA LEU A 621 15.06 -29.16 -36.68
C LEU A 621 15.43 -30.07 -35.50
N TYR A 622 16.74 -30.19 -35.25
CA TYR A 622 17.28 -30.88 -34.10
C TYR A 622 18.03 -29.91 -33.17
N PRO A 623 18.06 -30.16 -31.84
CA PRO A 623 18.80 -29.34 -30.89
C PRO A 623 20.31 -29.66 -30.93
N ASN A 624 20.93 -29.55 -32.11
CA ASN A 624 22.33 -29.90 -32.36
C ASN A 624 23.16 -28.67 -32.72
N VAL A 625 23.45 -27.83 -31.73
CA VAL A 625 24.37 -26.71 -31.91
C VAL A 625 25.80 -27.11 -31.53
N HIS A 626 26.76 -26.67 -32.32
CA HIS A 626 28.18 -26.89 -32.07
C HIS A 626 28.80 -25.56 -31.66
N LEU A 627 29.44 -25.53 -30.49
CA LEU A 627 30.11 -24.32 -30.00
C LEU A 627 31.46 -24.16 -30.72
N TYR A 628 31.63 -23.03 -31.41
CA TYR A 628 32.87 -22.69 -32.11
C TYR A 628 33.52 -21.40 -31.59
N GLY A 629 32.79 -20.58 -30.85
CA GLY A 629 33.32 -19.37 -30.22
C GLY A 629 33.86 -19.60 -28.80
N ARG A 630 34.20 -18.50 -28.12
CA ARG A 630 34.71 -18.48 -26.74
C ARG A 630 33.80 -19.21 -25.73
N ALA A 631 32.51 -19.38 -26.03
CA ALA A 631 31.61 -20.19 -25.21
C ALA A 631 32.12 -21.62 -25.00
N ARG A 632 32.75 -22.22 -26.04
CA ARG A 632 33.32 -23.56 -25.96
C ARG A 632 34.38 -23.66 -24.88
N ASP A 633 35.34 -22.73 -24.87
CA ASP A 633 36.45 -22.69 -23.92
C ASP A 633 35.98 -22.50 -22.47
N LEU A 634 34.80 -21.92 -22.29
CA LEU A 634 34.19 -21.64 -20.99
C LEU A 634 33.25 -22.74 -20.48
N ILE A 635 32.91 -23.72 -21.32
CA ILE A 635 31.97 -24.80 -21.01
C ILE A 635 32.69 -26.15 -21.00
N VAL A 636 33.54 -26.39 -22.00
CA VAL A 636 34.28 -27.64 -22.14
C VAL A 636 35.49 -27.58 -21.22
N THR A 637 35.36 -28.14 -20.03
CA THR A 637 36.50 -28.41 -19.14
C THR A 637 37.19 -29.69 -19.59
N GLU A 638 38.54 -29.70 -19.67
CA GLU A 638 39.30 -30.95 -19.86
C GLU A 638 38.84 -32.02 -18.85
N PRO A 639 38.83 -33.31 -19.21
CA PRO A 639 38.22 -34.35 -18.39
C PRO A 639 38.96 -34.48 -17.07
N ASP A 640 38.33 -34.03 -15.98
CA ASP A 640 38.75 -34.33 -14.62
C ASP A 640 38.50 -35.83 -14.38
N THR A 641 39.52 -36.56 -13.96
CA THR A 641 39.51 -38.03 -13.85
C THR A 641 38.96 -38.54 -12.52
N SER A 642 38.42 -37.66 -11.67
CA SER A 642 37.71 -38.08 -10.47
C SER A 642 36.23 -38.31 -10.76
N VAL A 643 35.86 -39.59 -10.84
CA VAL A 643 34.47 -40.08 -10.80
C VAL A 643 33.76 -39.51 -9.58
N VAL A 644 32.64 -38.82 -9.80
CA VAL A 644 31.62 -38.58 -8.77
C VAL A 644 30.32 -39.16 -9.29
N GLU A 645 29.75 -40.06 -8.51
CA GLU A 645 28.56 -40.86 -8.80
C GLU A 645 27.34 -39.98 -9.10
N GLU A 646 26.55 -40.40 -10.10
CA GLU A 646 25.25 -39.82 -10.44
C GLU A 646 24.25 -40.13 -9.32
N GLU A 647 23.86 -39.12 -8.54
CA GLU A 647 22.62 -39.18 -7.76
C GLU A 647 21.43 -38.73 -8.62
N GLU A 648 20.41 -39.59 -8.70
CA GLU A 648 19.12 -39.35 -9.35
C GLU A 648 18.43 -38.09 -8.81
N MET A 649 18.44 -36.99 -9.58
CA MET A 649 17.50 -35.88 -9.39
C MET A 649 16.31 -36.02 -10.34
N ASN A 650 15.32 -36.79 -9.92
CA ASN A 650 13.95 -36.63 -10.40
C ASN A 650 13.32 -35.42 -9.70
N GLN A 651 12.55 -34.63 -10.48
CA GLN A 651 11.88 -33.38 -10.14
C GLN A 651 12.79 -32.15 -9.96
N PHE A 652 12.88 -31.33 -11.01
CA PHE A 652 13.12 -29.89 -10.85
C PHE A 652 11.96 -29.11 -11.45
N GLU A 653 11.20 -28.55 -10.52
CA GLU A 653 10.41 -27.34 -10.67
C GLU A 653 11.24 -26.25 -11.36
N LEU A 654 10.56 -25.37 -12.09
CA LEU A 654 11.10 -24.08 -12.47
C LEU A 654 11.57 -23.41 -11.17
N GLU A 655 12.87 -23.39 -10.91
CA GLU A 655 13.43 -22.54 -9.87
C GLU A 655 13.05 -21.10 -10.21
N SER A 656 12.05 -20.63 -9.49
CA SER A 656 11.79 -19.24 -9.19
C SER A 656 13.12 -18.56 -8.91
N ILE A 657 13.41 -17.50 -9.66
CA ILE A 657 14.20 -16.43 -9.08
C ILE A 657 13.34 -15.99 -7.89
N ASP A 658 13.83 -16.27 -6.69
CA ASP A 658 13.32 -15.77 -5.42
C ASP A 658 12.93 -14.29 -5.58
N MET A 659 11.64 -14.10 -5.87
CA MET A 659 10.98 -12.81 -6.02
C MET A 659 10.04 -12.75 -4.85
N LEU A 660 10.61 -12.33 -3.71
CA LEU A 660 9.99 -12.06 -2.42
C LEU A 660 10.18 -13.18 -1.39
N ASN A 661 11.26 -13.09 -0.62
CA ASN A 661 11.17 -13.32 0.82
C ASN A 661 10.07 -12.38 1.37
N PHE A 662 8.96 -12.98 1.78
CA PHE A 662 7.90 -12.32 2.54
C PHE A 662 8.36 -11.95 3.94
#